data_AF-A0A3L7WV37-F1
#
_entry.id   AF-A0A3L7WV37-F1
#
_cell.length_a   1.000
_cell.length_b   1.000
_cell.length_c   1.000
_cell.angle_alpha   90.00
_cell.angle_beta   90.00
_cell.angle_gamma   90.00
#
_symmetry.space_group_name_H-M   'P 1'
#
loop_
_entity.id
_entity.type
_entity.pdbx_description
1 polymer ?
#
loop_
_entity_poly.entity_id
_entity_poly.type
_entity_poly.pdbx_seq_one_letter_code
_entity_poly.pdbx_strand_id
1 'polypeptide(L)'
;MKLTGKLVAESPLYRGNARKTLFTRDGDGKQRLVSLAGEISGTAQSLMDAFIGASRDGRNTGLLNQAWLNLYDDPMPADLIRQVDCQLQSSAYPRNRFFDLRMGLKLDEDRWSSEANANYKMETIFRNAVFDFVMDVNDSVLARGDNRTRLHHLLQELQAGRFWFGAGKSKGLGRVRLELDTPLSAVSAGSTQASAPPKLDPRANHLRIALQFDAANPVLVGWNWGKVDPAMPSFAAVEGRVLLEAMRDLPVYVRTPLEMVLGGPILSPEDWKAKFARYFPRTAAIWLQKQSVRTVEVWTLSVAALERLGKGKFGLSDKLIDAARPLCGQPFASEDAALSAFSEAMKKSNMAGRVVKVMERQSQQSRDLNPQAWAELAADLGLDPALEEQMAAQIGDEAGLTALIGTALAGVLPRLNLQVDQQIALLRSDAWVDVEIASREEHLRIKTMLLDGRINEQQWGDRRQTPNGVSAAAWQTFVDEHQRVRYPHMIHPRNLGKSIANDQNFINFLKIHRDRARQELAQPNNIDYRAGGPFNRSVSRKYGKSYDTVFMRMLTWSPSEQEAGAWEIYVPGSTLKGAFRKRASQILKTLWGENRRTDALLDRFFGVQGRRGMVFFSDAYLRDPHDPDRAWSSMDGVRMDPRTGQPEESAKQDFLYAYGKQLVFRLRLDIQNVEQGDLEALSVLAHLLQDFQRGDIPIGGEKSSGFGWVCGEIDEIEWLSATPTGMTQTLFGAQELVRNGVWHRMVLKGEGAADALQFMEPLLTGPVNPAKPPRTTTGFISHRSFGGHCGTLAFEVETLTPTHIRESGEPSFKVTRSDQPVNGWDFFSMAPPSAEMRPVERQYALPSRSIKGMVRHLYAIASDSGATSATLGNLNPVDSLFGWVGAGTNQSIMGRLSFSFAPFDAPELAWYSVPFPYSGWLFEGGQWRQISGRRVPQMRIADTWRLFPHTPVAPMAQRTQEFQPDSAQASYFRAILPGSKARFTLRFWNLEDDELRRLLWCTALGADLAHKIGHHRYLGFGSLRMRRLPESFLIDWSKRYSGRPADEWRLPVNVPASGDAKLIAHYAELQRALNANAL
;
A
#
# COMPACT_ATOMS: atom_id res chain seq x y z
N MET A 1 23.01 36.00 -14.43
CA MET A 1 22.71 34.84 -15.29
C MET A 1 21.51 34.11 -14.72
N LYS A 2 20.57 33.69 -15.57
CA LYS A 2 19.45 32.82 -15.18
C LYS A 2 19.70 31.40 -15.65
N LEU A 3 19.57 30.44 -14.76
CA LEU A 3 19.57 29.01 -15.07
C LEU A 3 18.13 28.49 -14.99
N THR A 4 17.69 27.78 -16.02
CA THR A 4 16.35 27.19 -16.09
C THR A 4 16.43 25.67 -16.24
N GLY A 5 15.36 24.99 -15.83
CA GLY A 5 15.24 23.55 -15.97
C GLY A 5 14.07 22.99 -15.18
N LYS A 6 14.23 21.77 -14.71
CA LYS A 6 13.24 21.02 -13.93
C LYS A 6 13.85 20.47 -12.65
N LEU A 7 13.07 20.46 -11.58
CA LEU A 7 13.38 19.73 -10.37
C LEU A 7 12.40 18.57 -10.22
N VAL A 8 12.91 17.35 -10.27
CA VAL A 8 12.13 16.11 -10.23
C VAL A 8 12.17 15.51 -8.82
N ALA A 9 11.01 15.28 -8.22
CA ALA A 9 10.89 14.62 -6.92
C ALA A 9 11.07 13.09 -7.06
N GLU A 10 12.30 12.59 -6.92
CA GLU A 10 12.57 11.14 -6.99
C GLU A 10 11.94 10.34 -5.82
N SER A 11 11.53 11.04 -4.77
CA SER A 11 10.71 10.51 -3.67
C SER A 11 9.68 11.56 -3.25
N PRO A 12 8.60 11.18 -2.54
CA PRO A 12 7.59 12.14 -2.13
C PRO A 12 8.13 13.27 -1.26
N LEU A 13 7.59 14.47 -1.46
CA LEU A 13 8.03 15.66 -0.73
C LEU A 13 7.08 15.98 0.40
N TYR A 14 7.62 16.05 1.62
CA TYR A 14 6.93 16.49 2.81
C TYR A 14 7.54 17.78 3.32
N ARG A 15 6.76 18.84 3.56
CA ARG A 15 7.31 20.12 4.04
C ARG A 15 7.76 20.10 5.50
N GLY A 16 7.09 19.35 6.38
CA GLY A 16 7.38 19.35 7.82
C GLY A 16 6.69 20.45 8.60
N ASN A 17 5.44 20.19 9.01
CA ASN A 17 4.75 20.75 10.17
C ASN A 17 3.32 20.17 10.13
N ALA A 18 3.15 19.01 10.75
CA ALA A 18 1.99 18.12 10.59
C ALA A 18 0.62 18.72 10.98
N ARG A 19 0.56 19.94 11.54
CA ARG A 19 -0.70 20.54 12.00
C ARG A 19 -1.33 21.59 11.06
N LYS A 20 -0.68 22.04 9.96
CA LYS A 20 -1.14 23.26 9.25
C LYS A 20 -1.08 23.30 7.69
N THR A 21 -0.84 22.18 7.01
CA THR A 21 -0.77 22.01 5.53
C THR A 21 0.28 22.84 4.74
N LEU A 22 0.87 22.10 3.78
CA LEU A 22 1.41 22.40 2.43
C LEU A 22 2.28 23.64 2.17
N PHE A 23 3.11 23.47 1.14
CA PHE A 23 3.88 24.42 0.34
C PHE A 23 3.27 25.83 0.23
N THR A 24 4.09 26.84 -0.05
CA THR A 24 3.62 28.23 -0.18
C THR A 24 2.44 28.27 -1.15
N ARG A 25 1.28 28.64 -0.62
CA ARG A 25 0.04 28.85 -1.38
C ARG A 25 -0.03 30.34 -1.70
N ASP A 26 -0.01 30.68 -2.98
CA ASP A 26 0.00 32.08 -3.42
C ASP A 26 -1.34 32.77 -3.10
N GLY A 27 -1.29 34.09 -2.81
CA GLY A 27 -2.48 34.93 -2.62
C GLY A 27 -3.15 34.88 -1.23
N ASP A 28 -4.48 34.90 -1.20
CA ASP A 28 -5.32 34.91 0.02
C ASP A 28 -5.46 33.54 0.71
N GLY A 29 -4.75 32.52 0.20
CA GLY A 29 -4.80 31.14 0.70
C GLY A 29 -5.98 30.31 0.18
N LYS A 30 -6.86 30.86 -0.69
CA LYS A 30 -7.97 30.12 -1.31
C LYS A 30 -7.55 29.27 -2.51
N GLN A 31 -6.49 29.65 -3.23
CA GLN A 31 -5.94 28.84 -4.32
C GLN A 31 -4.80 27.93 -3.82
N ARG A 32 -4.94 26.61 -3.99
CA ARG A 32 -3.88 25.62 -3.73
C ARG A 32 -2.86 25.56 -4.89
N LEU A 33 -2.05 26.60 -5.08
CA LEU A 33 -0.83 26.51 -5.89
C LEU A 33 0.30 26.07 -4.95
N VAL A 34 1.25 25.26 -5.45
CA VAL A 34 2.34 24.69 -4.66
C VAL A 34 3.66 25.18 -5.25
N SER A 35 4.37 26.03 -4.51
CA SER A 35 5.71 26.49 -4.85
C SER A 35 6.75 26.09 -3.80
N LEU A 36 8.01 25.91 -4.22
CA LEU A 36 9.20 25.77 -3.36
C LEU A 36 10.03 27.06 -3.48
N ALA A 37 9.53 28.16 -2.93
CA ALA A 37 10.22 29.45 -3.04
C ALA A 37 11.55 29.45 -2.29
N GLY A 38 12.62 29.88 -2.95
CA GLY A 38 13.95 30.09 -2.38
C GLY A 38 14.26 31.53 -1.97
N GLU A 39 13.33 32.47 -2.10
CA GLU A 39 13.50 33.87 -1.69
C GLU A 39 12.86 34.15 -0.31
N ILE A 40 13.52 34.98 0.50
CA ILE A 40 12.96 35.46 1.77
C ILE A 40 11.99 36.62 1.48
N SER A 41 10.70 36.35 1.38
CA SER A 41 9.67 37.41 1.42
C SER A 41 8.83 37.32 2.71
N GLY A 42 8.77 38.43 3.46
CA GLY A 42 8.03 38.54 4.73
C GLY A 42 8.83 38.21 6.00
N THR A 43 8.15 38.15 7.16
CA THR A 43 8.75 38.02 8.51
C THR A 43 9.15 36.58 8.92
N ALA A 44 9.15 35.63 7.99
CA ALA A 44 9.15 34.20 8.31
C ALA A 44 10.55 33.57 8.34
N GLN A 45 11.10 33.40 9.54
CA GLN A 45 12.27 32.55 9.85
C GLN A 45 12.09 31.06 9.45
N SER A 46 10.89 30.68 8.99
CA SER A 46 10.50 29.32 8.58
C SER A 46 10.61 29.04 7.07
N LEU A 47 10.92 30.04 6.22
CA LEU A 47 11.16 29.83 4.78
C LEU A 47 12.63 29.52 4.45
N MET A 48 13.51 29.64 5.44
CA MET A 48 14.98 29.51 5.29
C MET A 48 15.43 28.10 4.87
N ASP A 49 14.58 27.08 4.99
CA ASP A 49 14.89 25.69 4.65
C ASP A 49 14.73 25.35 3.15
N ALA A 50 14.31 26.30 2.30
CA ALA A 50 13.95 25.95 0.92
C ALA A 50 15.19 25.75 0.01
N PHE A 51 16.02 26.78 -0.18
CA PHE A 51 17.22 26.68 -1.01
C PHE A 51 18.37 27.56 -0.51
N ILE A 52 18.13 28.85 -0.26
CA ILE A 52 19.20 29.81 0.08
C ILE A 52 18.86 30.64 1.32
N GLY A 53 19.89 31.24 1.93
CA GLY A 53 19.77 32.20 3.04
C GLY A 53 20.15 31.64 4.41
N ALA A 54 20.04 32.46 5.45
CA ALA A 54 20.32 32.08 6.84
C ALA A 54 19.41 32.84 7.82
N SER A 55 19.12 32.23 8.97
CA SER A 55 18.40 32.88 10.05
C SER A 55 19.25 33.92 10.77
N ARG A 56 18.58 34.92 11.37
CA ARG A 56 19.26 35.99 12.12
C ARG A 56 20.08 35.45 13.31
N ASP A 57 19.70 34.31 13.88
CA ASP A 57 20.41 33.62 14.95
C ASP A 57 21.38 32.54 14.44
N GLY A 58 21.56 32.40 13.12
CA GLY A 58 22.44 31.43 12.49
C GLY A 58 22.01 29.96 12.61
N ARG A 59 20.86 29.68 13.25
CA ARG A 59 20.39 28.31 13.52
C ARG A 59 19.84 27.58 12.30
N ASN A 60 19.28 28.28 11.32
CA ASN A 60 18.74 27.70 10.09
C ASN A 60 19.48 28.28 8.88
N THR A 61 19.89 27.41 7.96
CA THR A 61 20.61 27.76 6.73
C THR A 61 19.97 27.08 5.54
N GLY A 62 19.93 27.76 4.39
CA GLY A 62 19.38 27.23 3.14
C GLY A 62 20.08 25.96 2.69
N LEU A 63 19.36 25.06 2.03
CA LEU A 63 19.89 23.75 1.66
C LEU A 63 21.08 23.81 0.68
N LEU A 64 21.10 24.78 -0.23
CA LEU A 64 22.25 25.04 -1.10
C LEU A 64 23.42 25.63 -0.32
N ASN A 65 23.16 26.51 0.66
CA ASN A 65 24.20 27.00 1.57
C ASN A 65 24.81 25.84 2.39
N GLN A 66 23.98 24.93 2.90
CA GLN A 66 24.43 23.75 3.64
C GLN A 66 25.23 22.79 2.76
N ALA A 67 24.76 22.50 1.55
CA ALA A 67 25.46 21.63 0.61
C ALA A 67 26.78 22.24 0.15
N TRP A 68 26.82 23.56 -0.08
CA TRP A 68 28.06 24.28 -0.38
C TRP A 68 29.05 24.20 0.78
N LEU A 69 28.60 24.52 2.01
CA LEU A 69 29.44 24.43 3.20
C LEU A 69 29.97 23.00 3.41
N ASN A 70 29.13 22.00 3.16
CA ASN A 70 29.50 20.59 3.28
C ASN A 70 30.58 20.15 2.28
N LEU A 71 30.52 20.66 1.04
CA LEU A 71 31.47 20.28 0.00
C LEU A 71 32.81 20.99 0.13
N TYR A 72 32.81 22.24 0.61
CA TYR A 72 33.97 23.12 0.51
C TYR A 72 34.52 23.61 1.85
N ASP A 73 33.86 23.31 2.99
CA ASP A 73 34.16 23.86 4.33
C ASP A 73 34.23 25.40 4.37
N ASP A 74 33.57 26.04 3.40
CA ASP A 74 33.52 27.50 3.25
C ASP A 74 32.05 27.95 3.12
N PRO A 75 31.65 29.11 3.67
CA PRO A 75 30.31 29.64 3.46
C PRO A 75 30.10 30.02 1.99
N MET A 76 28.91 29.75 1.45
CA MET A 76 28.53 30.20 0.11
C MET A 76 28.60 31.75 0.04
N PRO A 77 29.25 32.33 -0.98
CA PRO A 77 29.37 33.79 -1.10
C PRO A 77 28.01 34.48 -1.06
N ALA A 78 27.93 35.58 -0.32
CA ALA A 78 26.73 36.40 -0.26
C ALA A 78 26.29 36.85 -1.67
N ASP A 79 24.98 36.81 -1.92
CA ASP A 79 24.35 37.16 -3.19
C ASP A 79 24.83 36.38 -4.43
N LEU A 80 25.56 35.26 -4.28
CA LEU A 80 25.93 34.40 -5.40
C LEU A 80 24.68 33.88 -6.10
N ILE A 81 23.74 33.34 -5.33
CA ILE A 81 22.41 32.96 -5.77
C ILE A 81 21.43 33.96 -5.14
N ARG A 82 20.74 34.73 -5.96
CA ARG A 82 19.80 35.76 -5.50
C ARG A 82 18.42 35.19 -5.22
N GLN A 83 18.01 34.24 -6.05
CA GLN A 83 16.68 33.65 -5.99
C GLN A 83 16.69 32.26 -6.58
N VAL A 84 15.90 31.37 -5.99
CA VAL A 84 15.48 30.11 -6.59
C VAL A 84 13.95 30.10 -6.60
N ASP A 85 13.34 29.86 -7.75
CA ASP A 85 11.90 29.61 -7.87
C ASP A 85 11.67 28.20 -8.40
N CYS A 86 10.65 27.55 -7.85
CA CYS A 86 10.28 26.18 -8.13
C CYS A 86 8.75 26.09 -8.10
N GLN A 87 8.11 25.99 -9.26
CA GLN A 87 6.65 25.94 -9.35
C GLN A 87 6.19 24.55 -9.78
N LEU A 88 5.28 23.93 -9.01
CA LEU A 88 4.77 22.61 -9.33
C LEU A 88 4.00 22.66 -10.65
N GLN A 89 4.41 21.84 -11.63
CA GLN A 89 3.73 21.79 -12.91
C GLN A 89 2.29 21.29 -12.74
N SER A 90 1.36 21.85 -13.51
CA SER A 90 -0.06 21.47 -13.45
C SER A 90 -0.33 20.02 -13.84
N SER A 91 0.58 19.40 -14.61
CA SER A 91 0.58 17.97 -14.94
C SER A 91 0.91 17.07 -13.74
N ALA A 92 1.57 17.58 -12.71
CA ALA A 92 2.01 16.82 -11.55
C ALA A 92 0.92 16.63 -10.48
N TYR A 93 -0.28 17.18 -10.67
CA TYR A 93 -1.43 16.96 -9.80
C TYR A 93 -2.77 16.98 -10.57
N PRO A 94 -3.76 16.16 -10.17
CA PRO A 94 -5.07 16.15 -10.82
C PRO A 94 -5.87 17.45 -10.57
N ARG A 95 -6.89 17.74 -11.39
CA ARG A 95 -7.71 18.98 -11.33
C ARG A 95 -8.30 19.27 -9.94
N ASN A 96 -8.60 18.24 -9.15
CA ASN A 96 -9.11 18.35 -7.78
C ASN A 96 -8.02 18.67 -6.74
N ARG A 97 -6.76 18.84 -7.18
CA ARG A 97 -5.57 19.15 -6.36
C ARG A 97 -5.42 18.13 -5.22
N PHE A 98 -5.51 16.85 -5.58
CA PHE A 98 -5.28 15.70 -4.71
C PHE A 98 -3.77 15.51 -4.49
N PHE A 99 -3.38 15.22 -3.25
CA PHE A 99 -2.02 14.95 -2.80
C PHE A 99 -2.00 13.63 -2.04
N ASP A 100 -0.83 13.04 -1.86
CA ASP A 100 -0.68 11.76 -1.16
C ASP A 100 -0.82 11.93 0.36
N LEU A 101 -1.27 10.88 1.05
CA LEU A 101 -1.30 10.78 2.51
C LEU A 101 -0.41 9.63 2.96
N ARG A 102 0.78 9.98 3.47
CA ARG A 102 1.63 9.01 4.16
C ARG A 102 1.23 8.87 5.61
N MET A 103 1.16 7.62 6.06
CA MET A 103 0.85 7.32 7.45
C MET A 103 1.85 6.35 8.04
N GLY A 104 2.07 6.47 9.35
CA GLY A 104 2.82 5.48 10.11
C GLY A 104 2.23 5.22 11.47
N LEU A 105 2.48 4.00 11.95
CA LEU A 105 2.20 3.60 13.32
C LEU A 105 3.43 3.86 14.16
N LYS A 106 3.24 4.43 15.34
CA LYS A 106 4.23 4.28 16.40
C LYS A 106 3.93 2.97 17.12
N LEU A 107 4.96 2.15 17.25
CA LEU A 107 4.89 0.93 18.05
C LEU A 107 5.51 1.22 19.41
N ASP A 108 4.86 0.70 20.44
CA ASP A 108 5.42 0.62 21.78
C ASP A 108 6.57 -0.40 21.78
N GLU A 109 7.70 -0.03 22.38
CA GLU A 109 8.89 -0.87 22.35
C GLU A 109 8.79 -2.11 23.26
N ASP A 110 7.98 -2.04 24.32
CA ASP A 110 7.75 -3.17 25.22
C ASP A 110 6.75 -4.15 24.64
N ARG A 111 5.63 -3.63 24.13
CA ARG A 111 4.48 -4.42 23.73
C ARG A 111 4.55 -4.87 22.28
N TRP A 112 5.34 -4.17 21.46
CA TRP A 112 5.36 -4.34 20.00
C TRP A 112 3.98 -4.24 19.34
N SER A 113 3.11 -3.45 19.96
CA SER A 113 1.77 -3.14 19.48
C SER A 113 1.66 -1.64 19.19
N SER A 114 0.61 -1.27 18.45
CA SER A 114 0.35 0.14 18.12
C SER A 114 0.11 0.96 19.39
N GLU A 115 0.77 2.10 19.49
CA GLU A 115 0.51 3.10 20.51
C GLU A 115 -0.66 3.98 20.07
N ALA A 116 -1.70 4.02 20.90
CA ALA A 116 -2.88 4.83 20.63
C ALA A 116 -2.52 6.32 20.52
N ASN A 117 -3.18 7.02 19.59
CA ASN A 117 -3.00 8.46 19.32
C ASN A 117 -1.58 8.90 18.93
N ALA A 118 -0.66 7.97 18.68
CA ALA A 118 0.72 8.27 18.27
C ALA A 118 1.00 8.02 16.78
N ASN A 119 -0.07 7.79 16.01
CA ASN A 119 0.01 7.64 14.55
C ASN A 119 0.37 8.97 13.91
N TYR A 120 1.28 8.96 12.94
CA TYR A 120 1.63 10.16 12.19
C TYR A 120 1.01 10.13 10.80
N LYS A 121 0.64 11.31 10.33
CA LYS A 121 -0.03 11.57 9.05
C LYS A 121 0.73 12.70 8.36
N MET A 122 1.15 12.48 7.12
CA MET A 122 1.99 13.37 6.34
C MET A 122 1.34 13.55 4.97
N GLU A 123 0.82 14.74 4.72
CA GLU A 123 0.40 15.13 3.37
C GLU A 123 1.65 15.38 2.52
N THR A 124 1.78 14.67 1.40
CA THR A 124 2.97 14.69 0.55
C THR A 124 2.65 14.94 -0.91
N ILE A 125 3.55 15.62 -1.61
CA ILE A 125 3.54 15.62 -3.08
C ILE A 125 4.03 14.27 -3.56
N PHE A 126 3.44 13.79 -4.66
CA PHE A 126 3.79 12.50 -5.28
C PHE A 126 5.26 12.40 -5.68
N ARG A 127 5.74 11.16 -5.75
CA ARG A 127 6.96 10.82 -6.46
C ARG A 127 6.79 11.18 -7.94
N ASN A 128 7.90 11.51 -8.59
CA ASN A 128 8.00 11.97 -9.98
C ASN A 128 7.28 13.29 -10.26
N ALA A 129 6.80 14.01 -9.23
CA ALA A 129 6.31 15.36 -9.41
C ALA A 129 7.43 16.27 -9.93
N VAL A 130 7.09 17.09 -10.92
CA VAL A 130 8.02 17.97 -11.61
C VAL A 130 7.73 19.41 -11.24
N PHE A 131 8.77 20.15 -10.88
CA PHE A 131 8.72 21.59 -10.67
C PHE A 131 9.51 22.29 -11.76
N ASP A 132 8.95 23.36 -12.32
CA ASP A 132 9.71 24.31 -13.14
C ASP A 132 10.75 24.96 -12.24
N PHE A 133 12.02 24.90 -12.64
CA PHE A 133 13.15 25.38 -11.84
C PHE A 133 13.77 26.62 -12.49
N VAL A 134 13.92 27.69 -11.71
CA VAL A 134 14.63 28.91 -12.10
C VAL A 134 15.58 29.33 -11.00
N MET A 135 16.85 29.53 -11.32
CA MET A 135 17.86 30.08 -10.40
C MET A 135 18.46 31.36 -10.98
N ASP A 136 18.35 32.47 -10.25
CA ASP A 136 19.03 33.72 -10.58
C ASP A 136 20.39 33.80 -9.88
N VAL A 137 21.45 33.86 -10.68
CA VAL A 137 22.85 33.84 -10.25
C VAL A 137 23.50 35.18 -10.55
N ASN A 138 24.20 35.76 -9.59
CA ASN A 138 24.89 37.03 -9.75
C ASN A 138 26.21 36.86 -10.51
N ASP A 139 26.25 37.34 -11.76
CA ASP A 139 27.40 37.18 -12.66
C ASP A 139 28.70 37.77 -12.08
N SER A 140 28.59 38.91 -11.39
CA SER A 140 29.74 39.60 -10.82
C SER A 140 30.37 38.86 -9.64
N VAL A 141 29.60 38.04 -8.92
CA VAL A 141 30.08 37.20 -7.80
C VAL A 141 30.54 35.85 -8.35
N LEU A 142 29.81 35.31 -9.32
CA LEU A 142 30.13 34.05 -10.00
C LEU A 142 31.50 34.09 -10.69
N ALA A 143 31.90 35.23 -11.24
CA ALA A 143 33.20 35.42 -11.90
C ALA A 143 34.39 35.55 -10.93
N ARG A 144 34.17 35.62 -9.61
CA ARG A 144 35.24 35.77 -8.61
C ARG A 144 35.78 34.40 -8.22
N GLY A 145 37.10 34.28 -8.15
CA GLY A 145 37.76 33.06 -7.67
C GLY A 145 37.31 31.81 -8.41
N ASP A 146 37.03 30.74 -7.66
CA ASP A 146 36.56 29.44 -8.15
C ASP A 146 35.03 29.28 -8.06
N ASN A 147 34.28 30.36 -7.81
CA ASN A 147 32.83 30.30 -7.56
C ASN A 147 32.04 29.62 -8.70
N ARG A 148 32.43 29.86 -9.96
CA ARG A 148 31.80 29.20 -11.12
C ARG A 148 31.99 27.69 -11.10
N THR A 149 33.22 27.23 -10.88
CA THR A 149 33.54 25.80 -10.84
C THR A 149 32.93 25.14 -9.60
N ARG A 150 32.93 25.81 -8.43
CA ARG A 150 32.24 25.34 -7.22
C ARG A 150 30.72 25.22 -7.40
N LEU A 151 30.08 26.22 -8.02
CA LEU A 151 28.65 26.17 -8.32
C LEU A 151 28.34 25.06 -9.33
N HIS A 152 29.18 24.88 -10.36
CA HIS A 152 29.04 23.78 -11.32
C HIS A 152 28.99 22.42 -10.62
N HIS A 153 29.96 22.12 -9.75
CA HIS A 153 29.99 20.83 -9.05
C HIS A 153 28.87 20.70 -8.00
N LEU A 154 28.46 21.79 -7.33
CA LEU A 154 27.27 21.76 -6.48
C LEU A 154 26.03 21.36 -7.30
N LEU A 155 25.83 21.94 -8.48
CA LEU A 155 24.72 21.59 -9.37
C LEU A 155 24.82 20.14 -9.88
N GLN A 156 26.03 19.60 -10.08
CA GLN A 156 26.22 18.18 -10.40
C GLN A 156 25.77 17.25 -9.28
N GLU A 157 25.96 17.62 -8.01
CA GLU A 157 25.41 16.84 -6.88
C GLU A 157 23.88 16.78 -6.92
N LEU A 158 23.23 17.90 -7.25
CA LEU A 158 21.78 17.97 -7.43
C LEU A 158 21.34 17.16 -8.66
N GLN A 159 22.08 17.17 -9.76
CA GLN A 159 21.82 16.37 -10.96
C GLN A 159 21.98 14.87 -10.71
N ALA A 160 22.88 14.48 -9.79
CA ALA A 160 23.04 13.10 -9.35
C ALA A 160 22.01 12.66 -8.29
N GLY A 161 21.07 13.55 -7.93
CA GLY A 161 20.03 13.28 -6.94
C GLY A 161 20.57 13.15 -5.51
N ARG A 162 21.72 13.76 -5.18
CA ARG A 162 22.29 13.81 -3.82
C ARG A 162 21.83 15.07 -3.08
N PHE A 163 20.55 15.39 -3.20
CA PHE A 163 19.92 16.55 -2.56
C PHE A 163 18.55 16.17 -1.99
N TRP A 164 18.28 16.60 -0.76
CA TRP A 164 17.05 16.27 -0.04
C TRP A 164 16.36 17.53 0.48
N PHE A 165 15.15 17.75 -0.01
CA PHE A 165 14.26 18.85 0.30
C PHE A 165 13.18 18.47 1.33
N GLY A 166 12.76 19.41 2.17
CA GLY A 166 11.65 19.20 3.12
C GLY A 166 11.99 18.36 4.36
N ALA A 167 10.98 17.90 5.09
CA ALA A 167 11.13 17.10 6.30
C ALA A 167 10.99 15.60 6.03
N GLY A 168 11.39 14.78 7.02
CA GLY A 168 11.32 13.33 6.91
C GLY A 168 12.36 12.74 5.95
N LYS A 169 13.42 13.48 5.60
CA LYS A 169 14.49 13.10 4.66
C LYS A 169 15.06 11.70 4.87
N SER A 170 15.14 11.27 6.13
CA SER A 170 15.66 9.94 6.50
C SER A 170 14.60 8.84 6.54
N LYS A 171 13.37 9.10 6.09
CA LYS A 171 12.18 8.22 6.14
C LYS A 171 11.55 7.99 4.76
N GLY A 172 12.37 8.02 3.71
CA GLY A 172 11.93 7.80 2.32
C GLY A 172 11.36 9.04 1.63
N LEU A 173 11.71 10.24 2.10
CA LEU A 173 11.12 11.50 1.61
C LEU A 173 12.18 12.48 1.16
N GLY A 174 11.78 13.44 0.34
CA GLY A 174 12.53 14.66 0.12
C GLY A 174 13.60 14.60 -0.97
N ARG A 175 13.98 13.43 -1.46
CA ARG A 175 15.00 13.31 -2.51
C ARG A 175 14.51 13.96 -3.80
N VAL A 176 15.35 14.83 -4.37
CA VAL A 176 15.09 15.52 -5.64
C VAL A 176 16.30 15.41 -6.57
N ARG A 177 16.04 15.47 -7.87
CA ARG A 177 17.05 15.51 -8.92
C ARG A 177 16.84 16.73 -9.81
N LEU A 178 17.92 17.44 -10.13
CA LEU A 178 17.90 18.60 -11.02
C LEU A 178 18.15 18.17 -12.46
N GLU A 179 17.41 18.75 -13.40
CA GLU A 179 17.61 18.66 -14.84
C GLU A 179 17.71 20.10 -15.37
N LEU A 180 18.86 20.54 -15.87
CA LEU A 180 19.01 21.90 -16.41
C LEU A 180 18.84 21.87 -17.93
N ASP A 181 18.13 22.86 -18.48
CA ASP A 181 17.97 23.02 -19.94
C ASP A 181 19.33 23.26 -20.60
N THR A 182 20.19 24.00 -19.92
CA THR A 182 21.59 24.24 -20.33
C THR A 182 22.48 24.10 -19.10
N PRO A 183 23.29 23.04 -19.00
CA PRO A 183 24.22 22.86 -17.88
C PRO A 183 25.19 24.04 -17.76
N LEU A 184 25.42 24.51 -16.53
CA LEU A 184 26.47 25.50 -16.27
C LEU A 184 27.83 24.90 -16.62
N SER A 185 28.61 25.54 -17.50
CA SER A 185 30.00 25.12 -17.75
C SER A 185 30.90 25.39 -16.54
N ALA A 186 31.81 24.47 -16.26
CA ALA A 186 32.86 24.64 -15.24
C ALA A 186 33.85 25.78 -15.57
N VAL A 187 33.97 26.14 -16.86
CA VAL A 187 34.90 27.14 -17.40
C VAL A 187 34.11 28.33 -17.98
N SER A 188 34.63 29.55 -17.83
CA SER A 188 34.04 30.75 -18.41
C SER A 188 34.18 30.79 -19.94
N ALA A 189 33.16 31.30 -20.64
CA ALA A 189 33.21 31.52 -22.08
C ALA A 189 34.40 32.42 -22.43
N GLY A 190 35.42 31.86 -23.09
CA GLY A 190 36.66 32.56 -23.46
C GLY A 190 37.95 32.05 -22.80
N SER A 191 37.87 31.11 -21.84
CA SER A 191 39.05 30.43 -21.29
C SER A 191 39.19 29.02 -21.86
N THR A 192 40.34 28.70 -22.45
CA THR A 192 40.68 27.36 -22.99
C THR A 192 41.42 26.47 -21.98
N GLN A 193 41.78 26.99 -20.80
CA GLN A 193 42.38 26.18 -19.74
C GLN A 193 41.30 25.47 -18.92
N ALA A 194 41.41 24.14 -18.83
CA ALA A 194 40.65 23.35 -17.87
C ALA A 194 41.02 23.83 -16.46
N SER A 195 40.05 24.37 -15.71
CA SER A 195 40.29 24.72 -14.31
C SER A 195 40.52 23.42 -13.52
N ALA A 196 41.52 23.42 -12.65
CA ALA A 196 41.70 22.32 -11.71
C ALA A 196 40.43 22.17 -10.86
N PRO A 197 39.98 20.94 -10.53
CA PRO A 197 38.80 20.74 -9.69
C PRO A 197 38.95 21.47 -8.36
N PRO A 198 37.87 22.09 -7.83
CA PRO A 198 37.94 22.78 -6.56
C PRO A 198 38.33 21.82 -5.45
N LYS A 199 39.07 22.33 -4.46
CA LYS A 199 39.42 21.55 -3.27
C LYS A 199 38.15 21.28 -2.47
N LEU A 200 37.84 20.00 -2.25
CA LEU A 200 36.75 19.58 -1.38
C LEU A 200 37.19 19.57 0.09
N ASP A 201 36.22 19.67 1.00
CA ASP A 201 36.40 19.31 2.42
C ASP A 201 36.85 17.84 2.49
N PRO A 202 38.00 17.52 3.14
CA PRO A 202 38.46 16.16 3.31
C PRO A 202 37.46 15.21 4.01
N ARG A 203 36.51 15.75 4.79
CA ARG A 203 35.45 14.98 5.46
C ARG A 203 34.27 14.68 4.52
N ALA A 204 34.16 15.37 3.40
CA ALA A 204 33.07 15.15 2.46
C ALA A 204 33.20 13.74 1.85
N ASN A 205 32.19 12.93 2.09
CA ASN A 205 32.06 11.59 1.52
C ASN A 205 30.59 11.16 1.48
N HIS A 206 30.31 10.13 0.68
CA HIS A 206 28.97 9.59 0.50
C HIS A 206 29.04 8.07 0.35
N LEU A 207 28.39 7.35 1.27
CA LEU A 207 28.17 5.91 1.18
C LEU A 207 26.72 5.65 0.75
N ARG A 208 26.58 4.88 -0.33
CA ARG A 208 25.31 4.41 -0.86
C ARG A 208 25.29 2.90 -0.85
N ILE A 209 24.26 2.30 -0.26
CA ILE A 209 24.05 0.85 -0.25
C ILE A 209 22.72 0.57 -0.92
N ALA A 210 22.74 -0.09 -2.08
CA ALA A 210 21.56 -0.58 -2.77
C ALA A 210 21.23 -1.99 -2.25
N LEU A 211 19.96 -2.19 -1.90
CA LEU A 211 19.47 -3.44 -1.34
C LEU A 211 18.23 -3.89 -2.10
N GLN A 212 18.01 -5.19 -2.16
CA GLN A 212 16.76 -5.76 -2.63
C GLN A 212 16.27 -6.88 -1.73
N PHE A 213 14.99 -7.23 -1.83
CA PHE A 213 14.42 -8.45 -1.26
C PHE A 213 13.21 -8.87 -2.08
N ASP A 214 12.92 -10.18 -2.11
CA ASP A 214 11.74 -10.72 -2.77
C ASP A 214 10.60 -11.06 -1.78
N ALA A 215 9.46 -11.48 -2.30
CA ALA A 215 8.32 -11.96 -1.51
C ALA A 215 8.21 -13.50 -1.51
N ALA A 216 9.32 -14.23 -1.61
CA ALA A 216 9.32 -15.70 -1.48
C ALA A 216 8.82 -16.16 -0.11
N ASN A 217 8.99 -15.33 0.93
CA ASN A 217 8.17 -15.38 2.13
C ASN A 217 7.07 -14.30 2.04
N PRO A 218 5.80 -14.62 2.36
CA PRO A 218 4.70 -13.67 2.23
C PRO A 218 4.96 -12.33 2.89
N VAL A 219 4.83 -11.26 2.12
CA VAL A 219 4.94 -9.89 2.63
C VAL A 219 3.54 -9.35 2.86
N LEU A 220 3.34 -8.58 3.93
CA LEU A 220 2.08 -7.87 4.18
C LEU A 220 2.40 -6.49 4.74
N VAL A 221 2.46 -5.49 3.88
CA VAL A 221 2.62 -4.07 4.25
C VAL A 221 1.31 -3.36 3.96
N GLY A 222 0.30 -3.75 4.73
CA GLY A 222 -1.04 -3.20 4.63
C GLY A 222 -1.39 -2.30 5.80
N TRP A 223 -2.42 -1.49 5.59
CA TRP A 223 -3.21 -0.94 6.69
C TRP A 223 -4.51 -1.74 6.76
N ASN A 224 -5.09 -1.83 7.95
CA ASN A 224 -6.41 -2.43 8.13
C ASN A 224 -7.47 -1.43 7.64
N TRP A 225 -7.52 -1.17 6.33
CA TRP A 225 -8.67 -0.53 5.71
C TRP A 225 -9.78 -1.57 5.54
N GLY A 226 -11.02 -1.18 5.81
CA GLY A 226 -12.18 -2.06 5.61
C GLY A 226 -12.55 -2.99 6.79
N LYS A 227 -11.96 -2.83 7.99
CA LYS A 227 -12.46 -3.55 9.17
C LYS A 227 -13.87 -3.05 9.47
N VAL A 228 -14.86 -3.91 9.23
CA VAL A 228 -16.26 -3.64 9.60
C VAL A 228 -16.37 -3.84 11.11
N ASP A 229 -16.67 -2.77 11.84
CA ASP A 229 -17.08 -2.88 13.24
C ASP A 229 -18.57 -3.25 13.26
N PRO A 230 -18.95 -4.47 13.74
CA PRO A 230 -20.35 -4.87 13.80
C PRO A 230 -21.19 -3.96 14.69
N ALA A 231 -20.58 -3.22 15.62
CA ALA A 231 -21.26 -2.34 16.56
C ALA A 231 -21.56 -0.93 15.99
N MET A 232 -21.03 -0.59 14.82
CA MET A 232 -21.23 0.72 14.20
C MET A 232 -22.55 0.78 13.42
N PRO A 233 -23.48 1.71 13.75
CA PRO A 233 -24.75 1.82 13.05
C PRO A 233 -24.56 2.25 11.59
N SER A 234 -25.35 1.64 10.71
CA SER A 234 -25.17 1.67 9.26
C SER A 234 -25.75 2.90 8.56
N PHE A 235 -25.38 4.14 8.92
CA PHE A 235 -25.89 5.31 8.18
C PHE A 235 -24.89 6.47 8.12
N ALA A 236 -24.13 6.53 7.01
CA ALA A 236 -23.66 7.78 6.44
C ALA A 236 -24.49 8.06 5.17
N ALA A 237 -24.97 9.29 4.99
CA ALA A 237 -25.67 9.70 3.77
C ALA A 237 -24.72 9.52 2.57
N VAL A 238 -25.04 8.59 1.67
CA VAL A 238 -24.24 8.32 0.47
C VAL A 238 -24.63 9.33 -0.60
N GLU A 239 -23.66 10.06 -1.16
CA GLU A 239 -23.91 10.92 -2.33
C GLU A 239 -23.71 10.11 -3.62
N GLY A 240 -24.63 10.20 -4.57
CA GLY A 240 -24.53 9.46 -5.82
C GLY A 240 -23.37 9.89 -6.72
N ARG A 241 -22.81 11.09 -6.50
CA ARG A 241 -21.57 11.51 -7.16
C ARG A 241 -20.41 10.56 -6.81
N VAL A 242 -20.31 10.15 -5.55
CA VAL A 242 -19.25 9.23 -5.09
C VAL A 242 -19.38 7.87 -5.77
N LEU A 243 -20.61 7.40 -6.03
CA LEU A 243 -20.85 6.15 -6.75
C LEU A 243 -20.44 6.26 -8.23
N LEU A 244 -20.75 7.37 -8.89
CA LEU A 244 -20.38 7.60 -10.29
C LEU A 244 -18.87 7.78 -10.46
N GLU A 245 -18.22 8.52 -9.55
CA GLU A 245 -16.77 8.69 -9.56
C GLU A 245 -16.04 7.36 -9.37
N ALA A 246 -16.63 6.42 -8.60
CA ALA A 246 -16.04 5.10 -8.37
C ALA A 246 -16.00 4.21 -9.62
N MET A 247 -16.89 4.42 -10.59
CA MET A 247 -16.97 3.67 -11.85
C MET A 247 -15.87 4.13 -12.83
N ARG A 248 -14.69 3.47 -12.78
CA ARG A 248 -13.54 3.81 -13.65
C ARG A 248 -13.84 3.63 -15.14
N ASP A 249 -14.65 2.63 -15.47
CA ASP A 249 -15.01 2.30 -16.85
C ASP A 249 -16.04 3.26 -17.46
N LEU A 250 -16.46 4.30 -16.74
CA LEU A 250 -17.43 5.27 -17.22
C LEU A 250 -16.70 6.50 -17.80
N PRO A 251 -16.79 6.76 -19.12
CA PRO A 251 -16.08 7.87 -19.76
C PRO A 251 -16.47 9.20 -19.16
N VAL A 252 -15.50 10.12 -19.06
CA VAL A 252 -15.70 11.42 -18.40
C VAL A 252 -16.86 12.21 -19.04
N TYR A 253 -17.03 12.08 -20.36
CA TYR A 253 -18.09 12.76 -21.11
C TYR A 253 -19.50 12.19 -20.86
N VAL A 254 -19.62 10.93 -20.41
CA VAL A 254 -20.89 10.34 -19.94
C VAL A 254 -21.08 10.51 -18.44
N ARG A 255 -20.01 10.42 -17.65
CA ARG A 255 -20.05 10.57 -16.19
C ARG A 255 -20.49 11.96 -15.76
N THR A 256 -19.93 13.01 -16.35
CA THR A 256 -20.17 14.40 -15.90
C THR A 256 -21.66 14.78 -15.99
N PRO A 257 -22.41 14.48 -17.08
CA PRO A 257 -23.85 14.72 -17.10
C PRO A 257 -24.64 13.86 -16.12
N LEU A 258 -24.21 12.61 -15.87
CA LEU A 258 -24.86 11.76 -14.86
C LEU A 258 -24.68 12.31 -13.44
N GLU A 259 -23.51 12.88 -13.12
CA GLU A 259 -23.27 13.52 -11.82
C GLU A 259 -24.19 14.71 -11.55
N MET A 260 -24.62 15.43 -12.61
CA MET A 260 -25.57 16.53 -12.46
C MET A 260 -26.98 16.07 -12.08
N VAL A 261 -27.38 14.86 -12.53
CA VAL A 261 -28.74 14.32 -12.34
C VAL A 261 -28.82 13.38 -11.15
N LEU A 262 -27.77 12.59 -10.92
CA LEU A 262 -27.72 11.49 -9.95
C LEU A 262 -26.72 11.75 -8.80
N GLY A 263 -26.10 12.93 -8.77
CA GLY A 263 -25.05 13.26 -7.81
C GLY A 263 -25.50 13.46 -6.37
N GLY A 264 -26.80 13.66 -6.13
CA GLY A 264 -27.34 14.02 -4.82
C GLY A 264 -27.39 12.89 -3.78
N PRO A 265 -27.92 13.16 -2.57
CA PRO A 265 -28.04 12.16 -1.51
C PRO A 265 -28.91 10.97 -1.90
N ILE A 266 -28.45 9.76 -1.54
CA ILE A 266 -29.13 8.50 -1.79
C ILE A 266 -29.93 8.10 -0.58
N LEU A 267 -31.25 8.03 -0.75
CA LEU A 267 -32.18 7.52 0.26
C LEU A 267 -32.36 5.99 0.13
N SER A 268 -32.27 5.46 -1.09
CA SER A 268 -32.38 4.04 -1.41
C SER A 268 -31.42 3.67 -2.54
N PRO A 269 -30.51 2.69 -2.32
CA PRO A 269 -29.64 2.18 -3.37
C PRO A 269 -30.39 1.65 -4.59
N GLU A 270 -31.50 0.95 -4.39
CA GLU A 270 -32.27 0.37 -5.50
C GLU A 270 -32.97 1.43 -6.35
N ASP A 271 -33.52 2.48 -5.73
CA ASP A 271 -34.07 3.63 -6.47
C ASP A 271 -32.98 4.36 -7.27
N TRP A 272 -31.80 4.52 -6.68
CA TRP A 272 -30.66 5.11 -7.38
C TRP A 272 -30.21 4.28 -8.57
N LYS A 273 -30.06 2.94 -8.42
CA LYS A 273 -29.71 2.03 -9.53
C LYS A 273 -30.76 2.04 -10.63
N ALA A 274 -32.04 2.09 -10.29
CA ALA A 274 -33.13 2.19 -11.27
C ALA A 274 -33.05 3.51 -12.06
N LYS A 275 -32.78 4.63 -11.39
CA LYS A 275 -32.53 5.91 -12.05
C LYS A 275 -31.27 5.85 -12.93
N PHE A 276 -30.17 5.30 -12.43
CA PHE A 276 -28.94 5.12 -13.19
C PHE A 276 -29.17 4.33 -14.48
N ALA A 277 -29.84 3.18 -14.40
CA ALA A 277 -30.22 2.36 -15.55
C ALA A 277 -31.03 3.13 -16.61
N ARG A 278 -31.83 4.13 -16.19
CA ARG A 278 -32.62 4.97 -17.08
C ARG A 278 -31.82 6.12 -17.71
N TYR A 279 -31.00 6.81 -16.92
CA TYR A 279 -30.28 8.01 -17.40
C TYR A 279 -29.01 7.67 -18.16
N PHE A 280 -28.33 6.57 -17.82
CA PHE A 280 -27.05 6.21 -18.44
C PHE A 280 -27.13 6.02 -19.97
N PRO A 281 -28.06 5.21 -20.52
CA PRO A 281 -28.21 5.08 -21.98
C PRO A 281 -28.55 6.40 -22.66
N ARG A 282 -29.40 7.21 -22.01
CA ARG A 282 -29.83 8.51 -22.53
C ARG A 282 -28.68 9.50 -22.61
N THR A 283 -27.82 9.55 -21.59
CA THR A 283 -26.64 10.42 -21.59
C THR A 283 -25.66 10.07 -22.70
N ALA A 284 -25.41 8.78 -22.92
CA ALA A 284 -24.59 8.31 -24.03
C ALA A 284 -25.20 8.66 -25.40
N ALA A 285 -26.52 8.48 -25.57
CA ALA A 285 -27.25 8.86 -26.77
C ALA A 285 -27.13 10.36 -27.09
N ILE A 286 -27.36 11.22 -26.09
CA ILE A 286 -27.27 12.69 -26.24
C ILE A 286 -25.84 13.11 -26.62
N TRP A 287 -24.81 12.50 -26.03
CA TRP A 287 -23.43 12.81 -26.37
C TRP A 287 -23.13 12.41 -27.83
N LEU A 288 -23.50 11.19 -28.23
CA LEU A 288 -23.26 10.69 -29.59
C LEU A 288 -23.98 11.55 -30.63
N GLN A 289 -25.22 11.94 -30.35
CA GLN A 289 -26.00 12.84 -31.20
C GLN A 289 -25.31 14.21 -31.33
N LYS A 290 -24.80 14.79 -30.24
CA LYS A 290 -24.07 16.06 -30.28
C LYS A 290 -22.80 15.99 -31.15
N GLN A 291 -22.05 14.89 -31.08
CA GLN A 291 -20.85 14.69 -31.92
C GLN A 291 -21.17 14.42 -33.40
N SER A 292 -22.44 14.16 -33.70
CA SER A 292 -22.96 13.80 -35.02
C SER A 292 -23.73 14.95 -35.70
N VAL A 293 -23.73 16.15 -35.09
CA VAL A 293 -24.27 17.37 -35.72
C VAL A 293 -23.15 18.06 -36.50
N ARG A 294 -23.36 18.27 -37.80
CA ARG A 294 -22.47 19.07 -38.65
C ARG A 294 -23.25 20.13 -39.39
N THR A 295 -22.66 21.32 -39.54
CA THR A 295 -23.20 22.34 -40.44
C THR A 295 -22.71 22.04 -41.84
N VAL A 296 -23.64 21.77 -42.75
CA VAL A 296 -23.36 21.54 -44.17
C VAL A 296 -23.88 22.72 -44.96
N GLU A 297 -23.13 23.13 -45.97
CA GLU A 297 -23.50 24.25 -46.83
C GLU A 297 -24.16 23.76 -48.10
N VAL A 298 -25.31 24.34 -48.40
CA VAL A 298 -26.05 24.06 -49.62
C VAL A 298 -26.05 25.31 -50.47
N TRP A 299 -25.54 25.18 -51.69
CA TRP A 299 -25.49 26.23 -52.69
C TRP A 299 -26.61 26.01 -53.70
N THR A 300 -27.47 27.01 -53.90
CA THR A 300 -28.62 26.89 -54.81
C THR A 300 -28.71 28.10 -55.72
N LEU A 301 -28.86 27.89 -57.03
CA LEU A 301 -29.09 28.98 -57.99
C LEU A 301 -30.59 29.19 -58.21
N SER A 302 -31.12 30.36 -57.87
CA SER A 302 -32.51 30.70 -58.22
C SER A 302 -32.63 31.13 -59.68
N VAL A 303 -33.77 30.85 -60.31
CA VAL A 303 -34.05 31.24 -61.71
C VAL A 303 -33.93 32.76 -61.89
N ALA A 304 -34.39 33.54 -60.90
CA ALA A 304 -34.29 35.00 -60.93
C ALA A 304 -32.85 35.51 -60.87
N ALA A 305 -31.97 34.85 -60.11
CA ALA A 305 -30.55 35.18 -60.06
C ALA A 305 -29.85 34.88 -61.40
N LEU A 306 -30.20 33.76 -62.05
CA LEU A 306 -29.69 33.43 -63.37
C LEU A 306 -30.14 34.44 -64.44
N GLU A 307 -31.42 34.84 -64.45
CA GLU A 307 -31.94 35.81 -65.43
C GLU A 307 -31.34 37.21 -65.29
N ARG A 308 -30.95 37.60 -64.07
CA ARG A 308 -30.21 38.85 -63.83
C ARG A 308 -28.83 38.84 -64.50
N LEU A 309 -28.18 37.68 -64.60
CA LEU A 309 -26.88 37.56 -65.26
C LEU A 309 -26.95 37.74 -66.78
N GLY A 310 -28.14 37.65 -67.39
CA GLY A 310 -28.36 37.93 -68.82
C GLY A 310 -28.52 39.42 -69.16
N LYS A 311 -28.69 40.31 -68.16
CA LYS A 311 -28.96 41.73 -68.36
C LYS A 311 -27.71 42.60 -68.17
N GLY A 312 -27.51 43.60 -69.04
CA GLY A 312 -26.44 44.62 -68.93
C GLY A 312 -25.33 44.53 -69.99
N LYS A 313 -24.37 45.48 -69.96
CA LYS A 313 -23.30 45.65 -70.97
C LYS A 313 -22.37 44.42 -71.13
N PHE A 314 -22.36 43.51 -70.16
CA PHE A 314 -21.58 42.27 -70.16
C PHE A 314 -22.42 41.04 -69.71
N GLY A 315 -23.71 41.01 -70.07
CA GLY A 315 -24.61 39.89 -69.76
C GLY A 315 -24.17 38.56 -70.37
N LEU A 316 -24.54 37.44 -69.75
CA LEU A 316 -24.39 36.10 -70.33
C LEU A 316 -25.31 35.96 -71.54
N SER A 317 -24.84 35.32 -72.62
CA SER A 317 -25.65 35.07 -73.81
C SER A 317 -26.81 34.12 -73.51
N ASP A 318 -27.94 34.27 -74.20
CA ASP A 318 -29.14 33.43 -74.03
C ASP A 318 -28.83 31.92 -74.10
N LYS A 319 -27.94 31.51 -74.99
CA LYS A 319 -27.49 30.10 -75.11
C LYS A 319 -26.85 29.55 -73.83
N LEU A 320 -26.17 30.38 -73.04
CA LEU A 320 -25.55 30.01 -71.76
C LEU A 320 -26.56 30.05 -70.61
N ILE A 321 -27.50 31.00 -70.65
CA ILE A 321 -28.64 31.06 -69.71
C ILE A 321 -29.47 29.79 -69.86
N ASP A 322 -29.83 29.40 -71.08
CA ASP A 322 -30.63 28.20 -71.36
C ASP A 322 -29.89 26.91 -70.98
N ALA A 323 -28.57 26.87 -71.13
CA ALA A 323 -27.74 25.73 -70.71
C ALA A 323 -27.62 25.61 -69.18
N ALA A 324 -27.65 26.72 -68.43
CA ALA A 324 -27.60 26.73 -66.97
C ALA A 324 -28.98 26.58 -66.30
N ARG A 325 -30.07 26.89 -67.03
CA ARG A 325 -31.46 26.87 -66.51
C ARG A 325 -31.90 25.52 -65.92
N PRO A 326 -31.54 24.34 -66.45
CA PRO A 326 -31.90 23.04 -65.86
C PRO A 326 -31.31 22.80 -64.46
N LEU A 327 -30.22 23.49 -64.11
CA LEU A 327 -29.55 23.37 -62.81
C LEU A 327 -30.08 24.38 -61.79
N CYS A 328 -31.00 25.27 -62.17
CA CYS A 328 -31.66 26.16 -61.23
C CYS A 328 -32.54 25.38 -60.24
N GLY A 329 -32.46 25.73 -58.95
CA GLY A 329 -33.17 25.04 -57.87
C GLY A 329 -32.51 23.73 -57.40
N GLN A 330 -31.47 23.25 -58.08
CA GLN A 330 -30.71 22.08 -57.63
C GLN A 330 -29.75 22.46 -56.49
N PRO A 331 -29.76 21.72 -55.36
CA PRO A 331 -28.81 21.95 -54.26
C PRO A 331 -27.44 21.34 -54.57
N PHE A 332 -26.37 22.09 -54.31
CA PHE A 332 -24.98 21.63 -54.42
C PHE A 332 -24.27 21.66 -53.06
N ALA A 333 -23.49 20.62 -52.75
CA ALA A 333 -22.85 20.43 -51.45
C ALA A 333 -21.61 21.31 -51.19
N SER A 334 -21.08 21.99 -52.23
CA SER A 334 -19.97 22.93 -52.12
C SER A 334 -19.91 23.88 -53.33
N GLU A 335 -19.15 24.98 -53.19
CA GLU A 335 -18.88 25.92 -54.28
C GLU A 335 -18.21 25.22 -55.47
N ASP A 336 -17.25 24.33 -55.22
CA ASP A 336 -16.54 23.56 -56.26
C ASP A 336 -17.45 22.57 -56.98
N ALA A 337 -18.35 21.89 -56.26
CA ALA A 337 -19.32 20.99 -56.86
C ALA A 337 -20.29 21.73 -57.78
N ALA A 338 -20.76 22.90 -57.34
CA ALA A 338 -21.58 23.78 -58.18
C ALA A 338 -20.78 24.27 -59.41
N LEU A 339 -19.54 24.72 -59.21
CA LEU A 339 -18.68 25.22 -60.28
C LEU A 339 -18.40 24.16 -61.35
N SER A 340 -18.16 22.92 -60.94
CA SER A 340 -17.93 21.80 -61.85
C SER A 340 -19.18 21.50 -62.68
N ALA A 341 -20.35 21.37 -62.04
CA ALA A 341 -21.61 21.09 -62.72
C ALA A 341 -22.00 22.19 -63.71
N PHE A 342 -21.86 23.47 -63.32
CA PHE A 342 -22.13 24.60 -64.22
C PHE A 342 -21.08 24.73 -65.33
N SER A 343 -19.81 24.39 -65.08
CA SER A 343 -18.76 24.38 -66.10
C SER A 343 -19.02 23.34 -67.18
N GLU A 344 -19.51 22.17 -66.78
CA GLU A 344 -19.85 21.07 -67.69
C GLU A 344 -21.09 21.40 -68.52
N ALA A 345 -22.17 21.88 -67.88
CA ALA A 345 -23.40 22.24 -68.58
C ALA A 345 -23.21 23.38 -69.59
N MET A 346 -22.40 24.40 -69.24
CA MET A 346 -22.14 25.55 -70.11
C MET A 346 -20.93 25.38 -71.04
N LYS A 347 -20.13 24.32 -70.86
CA LYS A 347 -18.85 24.08 -71.55
C LYS A 347 -17.88 25.28 -71.52
N LYS A 348 -18.00 26.15 -70.51
CA LYS A 348 -17.21 27.38 -70.31
C LYS A 348 -16.98 27.67 -68.83
N SER A 349 -15.85 27.22 -68.30
CA SER A 349 -15.53 27.31 -66.86
C SER A 349 -15.45 28.75 -66.33
N ASN A 350 -14.92 29.70 -67.12
CA ASN A 350 -14.86 31.11 -66.74
C ASN A 350 -16.25 31.76 -66.56
N MET A 351 -17.26 31.30 -67.30
CA MET A 351 -18.64 31.79 -67.17
C MET A 351 -19.39 31.06 -66.05
N ALA A 352 -19.08 29.79 -65.78
CA ALA A 352 -19.57 29.06 -64.60
C ALA A 352 -19.21 29.76 -63.28
N GLY A 353 -17.99 30.31 -63.16
CA GLY A 353 -17.61 31.11 -62.00
C GLY A 353 -18.46 32.36 -61.79
N ARG A 354 -19.08 32.93 -62.84
CA ARG A 354 -20.01 34.06 -62.70
C ARG A 354 -21.38 33.62 -62.18
N VAL A 355 -21.79 32.39 -62.50
CA VAL A 355 -23.04 31.80 -62.04
C VAL A 355 -22.96 31.40 -60.57
N VAL A 356 -21.86 30.76 -60.16
CA VAL A 356 -21.64 30.35 -58.76
C VAL A 356 -21.63 31.56 -57.81
N LYS A 357 -21.09 32.71 -58.25
CA LYS A 357 -21.07 33.96 -57.47
C LYS A 357 -22.44 34.54 -57.10
N VAL A 358 -23.50 34.18 -57.82
CA VAL A 358 -24.86 34.67 -57.54
C VAL A 358 -25.75 33.60 -56.91
N MET A 359 -25.20 32.43 -56.59
CA MET A 359 -25.92 31.38 -55.88
C MET A 359 -26.15 31.77 -54.42
N GLU A 360 -27.28 31.35 -53.88
CA GLU A 360 -27.61 31.52 -52.48
C GLU A 360 -26.95 30.41 -51.66
N ARG A 361 -26.18 30.81 -50.65
CA ARG A 361 -25.56 29.90 -49.68
C ARG A 361 -26.47 29.76 -48.47
N GLN A 362 -26.97 28.55 -48.23
CA GLN A 362 -27.77 28.22 -47.05
C GLN A 362 -27.01 27.23 -46.17
N SER A 363 -26.88 27.55 -44.89
CA SER A 363 -26.31 26.63 -43.90
C SER A 363 -27.42 25.75 -43.32
N GLN A 364 -27.31 24.44 -43.50
CA GLN A 364 -28.23 23.46 -42.92
C GLN A 364 -27.49 22.56 -41.92
N GLN A 365 -28.14 22.15 -40.84
CA GLN A 365 -27.56 21.16 -39.93
C GLN A 365 -27.87 19.75 -40.44
N SER A 366 -26.84 18.99 -40.83
CA SER A 366 -26.97 17.55 -41.04
C SER A 366 -26.74 16.80 -39.72
N ARG A 367 -27.45 15.68 -39.56
CA ARG A 367 -27.32 14.75 -38.44
C ARG A 367 -26.93 13.39 -38.99
N ASP A 368 -25.66 13.24 -39.33
CA ASP A 368 -25.07 11.97 -39.78
C ASP A 368 -24.20 11.43 -38.65
N LEU A 369 -24.34 10.14 -38.34
CA LEU A 369 -23.53 9.50 -37.29
C LEU A 369 -22.06 9.75 -37.57
N ASN A 370 -21.34 10.23 -36.55
CA ASN A 370 -19.89 10.36 -36.59
C ASN A 370 -19.24 8.99 -36.26
N PRO A 371 -18.63 8.29 -37.24
CA PRO A 371 -18.09 6.94 -37.01
C PRO A 371 -16.98 6.90 -35.97
N GLN A 372 -16.17 7.96 -35.89
CA GLN A 372 -15.10 8.07 -34.92
C GLN A 372 -15.63 8.22 -33.49
N ALA A 373 -16.69 9.01 -33.31
CA ALA A 373 -17.33 9.17 -32.00
C ALA A 373 -18.06 7.89 -31.55
N TRP A 374 -18.63 7.14 -32.50
CA TRP A 374 -19.18 5.81 -32.23
C TRP A 374 -18.09 4.81 -31.82
N ALA A 375 -17.00 4.73 -32.56
CA ALA A 375 -15.88 3.85 -32.25
C ALA A 375 -15.28 4.13 -30.86
N GLU A 376 -15.12 5.41 -30.51
CA GLU A 376 -14.69 5.85 -29.18
C GLU A 376 -15.67 5.36 -28.09
N LEU A 377 -16.97 5.64 -28.24
CA LEU A 377 -18.00 5.20 -27.29
C LEU A 377 -18.06 3.68 -27.15
N ALA A 378 -17.95 2.95 -28.25
CA ALA A 378 -18.01 1.50 -28.28
C ALA A 378 -16.79 0.87 -27.60
N ALA A 379 -15.58 1.37 -27.86
CA ALA A 379 -14.37 0.90 -27.20
C ALA A 379 -14.42 1.18 -25.69
N ASP A 380 -14.78 2.40 -25.31
CA ASP A 380 -14.81 2.85 -23.93
C ASP A 380 -15.82 2.09 -23.06
N LEU A 381 -17.01 1.79 -23.61
CA LEU A 381 -18.09 1.10 -22.88
C LEU A 381 -18.14 -0.41 -23.16
N GLY A 382 -17.25 -0.93 -24.01
CA GLY A 382 -17.24 -2.33 -24.43
C GLY A 382 -18.49 -2.74 -25.21
N LEU A 383 -19.01 -1.86 -26.07
CA LEU A 383 -20.16 -2.13 -26.94
C LEU A 383 -19.70 -2.81 -28.24
N ASP A 384 -20.60 -3.57 -28.87
CA ASP A 384 -20.35 -4.19 -30.16
C ASP A 384 -20.23 -3.13 -31.27
N PRO A 385 -19.06 -2.95 -31.91
CA PRO A 385 -18.89 -1.99 -33.00
C PRO A 385 -19.84 -2.23 -34.18
N ALA A 386 -20.32 -3.45 -34.38
CA ALA A 386 -21.23 -3.83 -35.47
C ALA A 386 -22.60 -3.13 -35.40
N LEU A 387 -22.93 -2.45 -34.31
CA LEU A 387 -24.17 -1.68 -34.18
C LEU A 387 -24.14 -0.33 -34.93
N GLU A 388 -23.03 0.04 -35.57
CA GLU A 388 -22.85 1.34 -36.25
C GLU A 388 -24.00 1.69 -37.22
N GLU A 389 -24.39 0.76 -38.09
CA GLU A 389 -25.46 0.98 -39.08
C GLU A 389 -26.82 1.22 -38.40
N GLN A 390 -27.10 0.52 -37.30
CA GLN A 390 -28.32 0.68 -36.52
C GLN A 390 -28.31 2.01 -35.75
N MET A 391 -27.15 2.43 -35.23
CA MET A 391 -26.96 3.72 -34.58
C MET A 391 -27.15 4.87 -35.57
N ALA A 392 -26.66 4.72 -36.80
CA ALA A 392 -26.83 5.71 -37.86
C ALA A 392 -28.29 5.90 -38.24
N ALA A 393 -29.07 4.82 -38.33
CA ALA A 393 -30.50 4.88 -38.59
C ALA A 393 -31.30 5.62 -37.51
N GLN A 394 -30.79 5.66 -36.27
CA GLN A 394 -31.48 6.24 -35.11
C GLN A 394 -30.91 7.59 -34.66
N ILE A 395 -29.87 8.13 -35.31
CA ILE A 395 -29.18 9.35 -34.85
C ILE A 395 -30.10 10.59 -34.79
N GLY A 396 -31.16 10.60 -35.60
CA GLY A 396 -32.19 11.64 -35.63
C GLY A 396 -33.24 11.53 -34.51
N ASP A 397 -33.39 10.36 -33.89
CA ASP A 397 -34.39 10.05 -32.85
C ASP A 397 -33.71 9.74 -31.51
N GLU A 398 -33.77 10.70 -30.56
CA GLU A 398 -33.19 10.51 -29.21
C GLU A 398 -33.80 9.28 -28.50
N ALA A 399 -35.09 9.01 -28.68
CA ALA A 399 -35.77 7.91 -28.00
C ALA A 399 -35.35 6.56 -28.56
N GLY A 400 -35.37 6.41 -29.89
CA GLY A 400 -34.87 5.23 -30.59
C GLY A 400 -33.39 4.96 -30.31
N LEU A 401 -32.55 5.99 -30.34
CA LEU A 401 -31.12 5.88 -30.03
C LEU A 401 -30.88 5.47 -28.57
N THR A 402 -31.64 6.05 -27.62
CA THR A 402 -31.58 5.68 -26.20
C THR A 402 -31.97 4.22 -25.98
N ALA A 403 -33.00 3.72 -26.66
CA ALA A 403 -33.43 2.33 -26.55
C ALA A 403 -32.39 1.34 -27.13
N LEU A 404 -31.80 1.70 -28.27
CA LEU A 404 -30.76 0.88 -28.91
C LEU A 404 -29.49 0.80 -28.05
N ILE A 405 -29.01 1.96 -27.57
CA ILE A 405 -27.88 2.02 -26.63
C ILE A 405 -28.21 1.31 -25.32
N GLY A 406 -29.45 1.43 -24.82
CA GLY A 406 -29.89 0.73 -23.61
C GLY A 406 -29.83 -0.79 -23.74
N THR A 407 -30.18 -1.32 -24.91
CA THR A 407 -30.07 -2.75 -25.21
C THR A 407 -28.61 -3.19 -25.25
N ALA A 408 -27.74 -2.41 -25.91
CA ALA A 408 -26.30 -2.68 -25.96
C ALA A 408 -25.65 -2.65 -24.56
N LEU A 409 -26.09 -1.73 -23.70
CA LEU A 409 -25.59 -1.58 -22.33
C LEU A 409 -26.14 -2.61 -21.34
N ALA A 410 -27.11 -3.44 -21.71
CA ALA A 410 -27.72 -4.42 -20.80
C ALA A 410 -26.69 -5.43 -20.25
N GLY A 411 -25.64 -5.76 -21.03
CA GLY A 411 -24.54 -6.61 -20.58
C GLY A 411 -23.57 -5.93 -19.59
N VAL A 412 -23.48 -4.61 -19.63
CA VAL A 412 -22.54 -3.80 -18.82
C VAL A 412 -23.17 -3.40 -17.48
N LEU A 413 -24.46 -3.12 -17.47
CA LEU A 413 -25.19 -2.58 -16.32
C LEU A 413 -25.08 -3.45 -15.03
N PRO A 414 -25.14 -4.81 -15.08
CA PRO A 414 -24.96 -5.63 -13.89
C PRO A 414 -23.58 -5.46 -13.24
N ARG A 415 -22.52 -5.28 -14.04
CA ARG A 415 -21.16 -5.03 -13.54
C ARG A 415 -21.08 -3.70 -12.80
N LEU A 416 -21.68 -2.64 -13.35
CA LEU A 416 -21.73 -1.31 -12.73
C LEU A 416 -22.59 -1.30 -11.45
N ASN A 417 -23.73 -1.98 -11.45
CA ASN A 417 -24.56 -2.13 -10.25
C ASN A 417 -23.84 -2.90 -9.13
N LEU A 418 -23.01 -3.88 -9.48
CA LEU A 418 -22.18 -4.56 -8.50
C LEU A 418 -21.13 -3.62 -7.89
N GLN A 419 -20.49 -2.75 -8.69
CA GLN A 419 -19.58 -1.73 -8.16
C GLN A 419 -20.29 -0.78 -7.18
N VAL A 420 -21.55 -0.42 -7.46
CA VAL A 420 -22.39 0.38 -6.55
C VAL A 420 -22.60 -0.34 -5.21
N ASP A 421 -22.99 -1.61 -5.25
CA ASP A 421 -23.22 -2.41 -4.04
C ASP A 421 -21.95 -2.57 -3.20
N GLN A 422 -20.82 -2.83 -3.87
CA GLN A 422 -19.50 -2.91 -3.23
C GLN A 422 -19.13 -1.58 -2.56
N GLN A 423 -19.35 -0.46 -3.24
CA GLN A 423 -19.07 0.87 -2.70
C GLN A 423 -19.96 1.18 -1.47
N ILE A 424 -21.23 0.79 -1.50
CA ILE A 424 -22.14 0.96 -0.34
C ILE A 424 -21.69 0.08 0.84
N ALA A 425 -21.27 -1.16 0.58
CA ALA A 425 -20.72 -2.03 1.63
C ALA A 425 -19.42 -1.44 2.22
N LEU A 426 -18.56 -0.87 1.39
CA LEU A 426 -17.33 -0.18 1.80
C LEU A 426 -17.58 1.04 2.67
N LEU A 427 -18.66 1.81 2.41
CA LEU A 427 -19.06 2.94 3.25
C LEU A 427 -19.44 2.52 4.67
N ARG A 428 -19.74 1.23 4.89
CA ARG A 428 -19.97 0.64 6.23
C ARG A 428 -18.69 0.11 6.88
N SER A 429 -17.56 0.15 6.17
CA SER A 429 -16.29 -0.42 6.59
C SER A 429 -15.28 0.67 6.94
N ASP A 430 -14.57 0.47 8.04
CA ASP A 430 -13.48 1.30 8.58
C ASP A 430 -13.73 2.82 8.67
N ALA A 431 -14.09 3.24 9.88
CA ALA A 431 -14.43 4.63 10.16
C ALA A 431 -13.26 5.48 10.64
N TRP A 432 -12.01 5.02 10.64
CA TRP A 432 -10.95 5.85 11.25
C TRP A 432 -10.81 7.21 10.55
N VAL A 433 -10.97 7.29 9.22
CA VAL A 433 -10.94 8.56 8.49
C VAL A 433 -12.15 9.41 8.84
N ASP A 434 -13.33 8.79 8.93
CA ASP A 434 -14.57 9.49 9.28
C ASP A 434 -14.54 10.00 10.73
N VAL A 435 -13.94 9.24 11.66
CA VAL A 435 -13.67 9.65 13.05
C VAL A 435 -12.69 10.82 13.09
N GLU A 436 -11.63 10.80 12.28
CA GLU A 436 -10.70 11.94 12.17
C GLU A 436 -11.40 13.18 11.60
N ILE A 437 -12.22 13.02 10.56
CA ILE A 437 -13.01 14.12 9.98
C ILE A 437 -13.95 14.70 11.04
N ALA A 438 -14.71 13.87 11.75
CA ALA A 438 -15.63 14.30 12.80
C ALA A 438 -14.90 15.04 13.93
N SER A 439 -13.78 14.50 14.42
CA SER A 439 -12.95 15.15 15.44
C SER A 439 -12.44 16.53 14.97
N ARG A 440 -12.04 16.64 13.70
CA ARG A 440 -11.58 17.92 13.11
C ARG A 440 -12.72 18.91 12.90
N GLU A 441 -13.91 18.46 12.54
CA GLU A 441 -15.11 19.28 12.44
C GLU A 441 -15.51 19.85 13.81
N GLU A 442 -15.36 19.08 14.89
CA GLU A 442 -15.52 19.59 16.26
C GLU A 442 -14.43 20.63 16.63
N HIS A 443 -13.17 20.39 16.26
CA HIS A 443 -12.09 21.37 16.44
C HIS A 443 -12.36 22.68 15.70
N LEU A 444 -12.86 22.60 14.46
CA LEU A 444 -13.25 23.75 13.65
C LEU A 444 -14.37 24.53 14.35
N ARG A 445 -15.38 23.82 14.88
CA ARG A 445 -16.47 24.44 15.65
C ARG A 445 -15.98 25.18 16.89
N ILE A 446 -15.06 24.58 17.67
CA ILE A 446 -14.42 25.23 18.81
C ILE A 446 -13.70 26.52 18.37
N LYS A 447 -12.91 26.47 17.29
CA LYS A 447 -12.17 27.63 16.77
C LYS A 447 -13.10 28.74 16.27
N THR A 448 -14.20 28.40 15.61
CA THR A 448 -15.23 29.36 15.21
C THR A 448 -15.91 29.99 16.44
N MET A 449 -16.26 29.18 17.45
CA MET A 449 -16.82 29.72 18.71
C MET A 449 -15.86 30.65 19.44
N LEU A 450 -14.54 30.39 19.41
CA LEU A 450 -13.51 31.31 19.93
C LEU A 450 -13.43 32.60 19.12
N LEU A 451 -13.54 32.53 17.79
CA LEU A 451 -13.52 33.69 16.91
C LEU A 451 -14.75 34.58 17.14
N ASP A 452 -15.91 33.96 17.36
CA ASP A 452 -17.19 34.62 17.60
C ASP A 452 -17.37 35.09 19.06
N GLY A 453 -16.38 34.85 19.94
CA GLY A 453 -16.44 35.23 21.37
C GLY A 453 -17.41 34.41 22.22
N ARG A 454 -17.85 33.24 21.75
CA ARG A 454 -18.80 32.34 22.43
C ARG A 454 -18.15 31.44 23.48
N ILE A 455 -16.83 31.31 23.47
CA ILE A 455 -16.02 30.66 24.50
C ILE A 455 -15.20 31.75 25.17
N ASN A 456 -15.26 31.84 26.50
CA ASN A 456 -14.51 32.84 27.27
C ASN A 456 -13.28 32.22 27.95
N GLU A 457 -12.46 33.06 28.61
CA GLU A 457 -11.22 32.63 29.25
C GLU A 457 -11.44 31.66 30.43
N GLN A 458 -12.52 31.84 31.19
CA GLN A 458 -12.88 30.94 32.29
C GLN A 458 -13.20 29.54 31.75
N GLN A 459 -13.98 29.45 30.69
CA GLN A 459 -14.31 28.21 30.02
C GLN A 459 -13.06 27.56 29.41
N TRP A 460 -12.20 28.34 28.73
CA TRP A 460 -10.91 27.87 28.20
C TRP A 460 -10.00 27.24 29.27
N GLY A 461 -10.03 27.79 30.50
CA GLY A 461 -9.26 27.29 31.63
C GLY A 461 -9.81 26.02 32.29
N ASP A 462 -11.05 25.62 31.99
CA ASP A 462 -11.72 24.48 32.64
C ASP A 462 -12.06 23.35 31.66
N ARG A 463 -11.31 22.24 31.78
CA ARG A 463 -11.48 21.03 30.97
C ARG A 463 -12.85 20.36 31.15
N ARG A 464 -13.60 20.70 32.21
CA ARG A 464 -14.92 20.12 32.51
C ARG A 464 -16.06 20.96 31.95
N GLN A 465 -15.82 22.23 31.60
CA GLN A 465 -16.85 23.14 31.07
C GLN A 465 -16.98 23.05 29.56
N THR A 466 -17.58 21.97 29.09
CA THR A 466 -17.78 21.72 27.66
C THR A 466 -18.73 22.75 27.03
N PRO A 467 -18.36 23.42 25.92
CA PRO A 467 -19.25 24.33 25.20
C PRO A 467 -20.46 23.61 24.57
N ASN A 468 -21.61 24.28 24.55
CA ASN A 468 -22.83 23.73 23.93
C ASN A 468 -22.61 23.41 22.44
N GLY A 469 -22.87 22.16 22.06
CA GLY A 469 -22.71 21.67 20.69
C GLY A 469 -21.33 21.09 20.34
N VAL A 470 -20.47 20.87 21.34
CA VAL A 470 -19.18 20.17 21.24
C VAL A 470 -19.19 18.97 22.20
N SER A 471 -18.63 17.83 21.80
CA SER A 471 -18.51 16.68 22.71
C SER A 471 -17.51 16.93 23.85
N ALA A 472 -17.75 16.34 25.02
CA ALA A 472 -16.85 16.49 26.17
C ALA A 472 -15.43 15.94 25.86
N ALA A 473 -15.35 14.84 25.13
CA ALA A 473 -14.08 14.22 24.72
C ALA A 473 -13.27 15.13 23.78
N ALA A 474 -13.91 15.76 22.80
CA ALA A 474 -13.23 16.69 21.90
C ALA A 474 -12.83 17.98 22.59
N TRP A 475 -13.65 18.51 23.50
CA TRP A 475 -13.28 19.68 24.30
C TRP A 475 -12.04 19.43 25.15
N GLN A 476 -12.02 18.31 25.90
CA GLN A 476 -10.87 17.92 26.72
C GLN A 476 -9.61 17.75 25.87
N THR A 477 -9.73 17.03 24.74
CA THR A 477 -8.62 16.83 23.81
C THR A 477 -8.10 18.16 23.25
N PHE A 478 -9.00 19.06 22.82
CA PHE A 478 -8.63 20.35 22.27
C PHE A 478 -7.88 21.21 23.28
N VAL A 479 -8.38 21.31 24.52
CA VAL A 479 -7.74 22.08 25.59
C VAL A 479 -6.38 21.47 25.95
N ASP A 480 -6.28 20.14 26.04
CA ASP A 480 -5.03 19.44 26.33
C ASP A 480 -3.96 19.68 25.26
N GLU A 481 -4.35 19.63 23.99
CA GLU A 481 -3.46 19.92 22.87
C GLU A 481 -2.96 21.37 22.84
N HIS A 482 -3.71 22.29 23.44
CA HIS A 482 -3.43 23.73 23.48
C HIS A 482 -3.10 24.25 24.87
N GLN A 483 -2.83 23.37 25.85
CA GLN A 483 -2.56 23.75 27.25
C GLN A 483 -1.39 24.72 27.42
N ARG A 484 -0.47 24.77 26.45
CA ARG A 484 0.69 25.69 26.43
C ARG A 484 0.40 27.04 25.75
N VAL A 485 -0.80 27.24 25.22
CA VAL A 485 -1.21 28.44 24.49
C VAL A 485 -2.11 29.28 25.38
N ARG A 486 -1.74 30.54 25.62
CA ARG A 486 -2.56 31.48 26.40
C ARG A 486 -3.80 31.89 25.59
N TYR A 487 -4.92 32.08 26.27
CA TYR A 487 -6.20 32.48 25.66
C TYR A 487 -6.08 33.72 24.73
N PRO A 488 -5.39 34.82 25.11
CA PRO A 488 -5.22 35.98 24.24
C PRO A 488 -4.47 35.68 22.93
N HIS A 489 -3.56 34.71 22.93
CA HIS A 489 -2.85 34.29 21.71
C HIS A 489 -3.72 33.41 20.81
N MET A 490 -4.66 32.66 21.40
CA MET A 490 -5.58 31.80 20.66
C MET A 490 -6.62 32.62 19.88
N ILE A 491 -7.15 33.69 20.46
CA ILE A 491 -8.20 34.52 19.86
C ILE A 491 -7.68 35.56 18.84
N HIS A 492 -6.37 35.62 18.58
CA HIS A 492 -5.81 36.59 17.64
C HIS A 492 -6.39 36.37 16.22
N PRO A 493 -7.18 37.31 15.64
CA PRO A 493 -8.03 37.05 14.48
C PRO A 493 -7.28 36.50 13.26
N ARG A 494 -6.10 37.06 12.95
CA ARG A 494 -5.27 36.61 11.82
C ARG A 494 -4.74 35.17 11.99
N ASN A 495 -4.39 34.79 13.21
CA ASN A 495 -3.82 33.46 13.50
C ASN A 495 -4.92 32.41 13.58
N LEU A 496 -6.04 32.78 14.19
CA LEU A 496 -7.22 31.94 14.30
C LEU A 496 -7.87 31.71 12.92
N GLY A 497 -8.02 32.76 12.10
CA GLY A 497 -8.49 32.65 10.71
C GLY A 497 -7.61 31.75 9.84
N LYS A 498 -6.27 31.87 9.95
CA LYS A 498 -5.34 30.91 9.31
C LYS A 498 -5.55 29.47 9.83
N SER A 499 -5.74 29.30 11.13
CA SER A 499 -5.96 27.99 11.76
C SER A 499 -7.26 27.32 11.28
N ILE A 500 -8.34 28.09 11.16
CA ILE A 500 -9.65 27.67 10.62
C ILE A 500 -9.51 27.24 9.16
N ALA A 501 -8.88 28.08 8.33
CA ALA A 501 -8.63 27.76 6.92
C ALA A 501 -7.81 26.47 6.77
N ASN A 502 -6.82 26.23 7.64
CA ASN A 502 -6.02 25.00 7.61
C ASN A 502 -6.84 23.75 7.96
N ASP A 503 -7.68 23.81 8.99
CA ASP A 503 -8.57 22.68 9.34
C ASP A 503 -9.55 22.39 8.20
N GLN A 504 -10.18 23.42 7.61
CA GLN A 504 -11.09 23.25 6.47
C GLN A 504 -10.39 22.57 5.29
N ASN A 505 -9.17 22.98 4.99
CA ASN A 505 -8.38 22.36 3.93
C ASN A 505 -8.00 20.92 4.25
N PHE A 506 -7.64 20.63 5.50
CA PHE A 506 -7.31 19.28 5.94
C PHE A 506 -8.53 18.35 5.90
N ILE A 507 -9.70 18.82 6.33
CA ILE A 507 -10.98 18.09 6.21
C ILE A 507 -11.27 17.79 4.74
N ASN A 508 -11.16 18.78 3.86
CA ASN A 508 -11.38 18.59 2.42
C ASN A 508 -10.38 17.60 1.83
N PHE A 509 -9.10 17.65 2.23
CA PHE A 509 -8.07 16.69 1.84
C PHE A 509 -8.43 15.27 2.29
N LEU A 510 -8.81 15.08 3.56
CA LEU A 510 -9.20 13.78 4.11
C LEU A 510 -10.43 13.21 3.41
N LYS A 511 -11.43 14.03 3.11
CA LYS A 511 -12.62 13.63 2.34
C LYS A 511 -12.21 13.10 0.95
N ILE A 512 -11.41 13.85 0.20
CA ILE A 512 -10.93 13.43 -1.13
C ILE A 512 -10.09 12.14 -1.03
N HIS A 513 -9.16 12.06 -0.07
CA HIS A 513 -8.33 10.87 0.11
C HIS A 513 -9.16 9.64 0.47
N ARG A 514 -10.13 9.79 1.37
CA ARG A 514 -11.07 8.73 1.74
C ARG A 514 -11.84 8.21 0.54
N ASP A 515 -12.38 9.11 -0.27
CA ASP A 515 -13.23 8.75 -1.40
C ASP A 515 -12.40 8.02 -2.47
N ARG A 516 -11.16 8.46 -2.73
CA ARG A 516 -10.19 7.77 -3.61
C ARG A 516 -9.77 6.41 -3.10
N ALA A 517 -9.48 6.28 -1.80
CA ALA A 517 -9.12 5.00 -1.19
C ALA A 517 -10.28 4.00 -1.24
N ARG A 518 -11.52 4.45 -0.97
CA ARG A 518 -12.72 3.61 -1.12
C ARG A 518 -12.94 3.17 -2.56
N GLN A 519 -12.78 4.08 -3.53
CA GLN A 519 -12.84 3.74 -4.96
C GLN A 519 -11.83 2.63 -5.32
N GLU A 520 -10.61 2.69 -4.79
CA GLU A 520 -9.60 1.65 -5.04
C GLU A 520 -9.94 0.33 -4.36
N LEU A 521 -10.42 0.35 -3.12
CA LEU A 521 -10.83 -0.85 -2.41
C LEU A 521 -12.06 -1.53 -3.03
N ALA A 522 -12.88 -0.77 -3.77
CA ALA A 522 -14.02 -1.28 -4.52
C ALA A 522 -13.62 -1.97 -5.84
N GLN A 523 -12.35 -1.87 -6.26
CA GLN A 523 -11.92 -2.53 -7.49
C GLN A 523 -12.05 -4.05 -7.36
N PRO A 524 -12.50 -4.77 -8.41
CA PRO A 524 -12.79 -6.19 -8.31
C PRO A 524 -11.66 -7.05 -7.74
N ASN A 525 -10.41 -6.75 -8.07
CA ASN A 525 -9.21 -7.44 -7.57
C ASN A 525 -8.97 -7.27 -6.06
N ASN A 526 -9.51 -6.23 -5.45
CA ASN A 526 -9.44 -5.95 -4.01
C ASN A 526 -10.63 -6.52 -3.22
N ILE A 527 -11.58 -7.18 -3.90
CA ILE A 527 -12.76 -7.80 -3.29
C ILE A 527 -12.54 -9.31 -3.05
N ASP A 528 -12.87 -9.77 -1.84
CA ASP A 528 -12.79 -11.17 -1.44
C ASP A 528 -13.88 -12.03 -2.09
N TYR A 529 -13.71 -13.35 -2.06
CA TYR A 529 -14.74 -14.28 -2.51
C TYR A 529 -15.56 -14.77 -1.32
N ARG A 530 -16.89 -14.62 -1.42
CA ARG A 530 -17.82 -15.07 -0.38
C ARG A 530 -18.93 -15.94 -0.92
N ALA A 531 -19.43 -16.80 -0.04
CA ALA A 531 -20.62 -17.58 -0.27
C ALA A 531 -21.86 -16.67 -0.25
N GLY A 532 -22.78 -16.93 -1.17
CA GLY A 532 -24.06 -16.24 -1.31
C GLY A 532 -25.03 -17.02 -2.19
N GLY A 533 -26.17 -16.40 -2.50
CA GLY A 533 -27.24 -17.01 -3.30
C GLY A 533 -28.02 -18.10 -2.54
N PRO A 534 -28.89 -18.86 -3.24
CA PRO A 534 -29.68 -19.91 -2.61
C PRO A 534 -28.79 -20.92 -1.86
N PHE A 535 -29.13 -21.17 -0.59
CA PHE A 535 -28.39 -22.08 0.30
C PHE A 535 -26.90 -21.75 0.49
N ASN A 536 -26.46 -20.51 0.19
CA ASN A 536 -25.07 -20.06 0.34
C ASN A 536 -24.04 -20.88 -0.49
N ARG A 537 -24.45 -21.39 -1.66
CA ARG A 537 -23.59 -22.27 -2.48
C ARG A 537 -22.81 -21.56 -3.59
N SER A 538 -23.23 -20.36 -3.97
CA SER A 538 -22.51 -19.59 -4.98
C SER A 538 -21.36 -18.83 -4.34
N VAL A 539 -20.12 -19.09 -4.75
CA VAL A 539 -18.94 -18.36 -4.27
C VAL A 539 -18.45 -17.40 -5.34
N SER A 540 -18.52 -16.11 -5.05
CA SER A 540 -18.22 -15.04 -6.00
C SER A 540 -17.86 -13.73 -5.29
N ARG A 541 -17.11 -12.87 -5.97
CA ARG A 541 -16.88 -11.45 -5.59
C ARG A 541 -18.17 -10.64 -5.50
N LYS A 542 -19.27 -11.10 -6.12
CA LYS A 542 -20.60 -10.48 -5.99
C LYS A 542 -21.05 -10.34 -4.53
N TYR A 543 -20.70 -11.32 -3.70
CA TYR A 543 -21.06 -11.37 -2.29
C TYR A 543 -19.91 -10.92 -1.38
N GLY A 544 -18.79 -10.55 -1.98
CA GLY A 544 -17.56 -10.19 -1.30
C GLY A 544 -17.62 -8.80 -0.69
N LYS A 545 -16.66 -8.54 0.20
CA LYS A 545 -16.26 -7.20 0.62
C LYS A 545 -14.78 -7.03 0.35
N SER A 546 -14.26 -5.81 0.51
CA SER A 546 -12.82 -5.62 0.48
C SER A 546 -12.13 -6.43 1.58
N TYR A 547 -10.95 -6.97 1.27
CA TYR A 547 -10.15 -7.72 2.25
C TYR A 547 -9.88 -6.87 3.51
N ASP A 548 -9.85 -7.51 4.69
CA ASP A 548 -9.62 -6.82 5.97
C ASP A 548 -8.21 -6.25 6.10
N THR A 549 -7.26 -6.83 5.39
CA THR A 549 -5.88 -6.35 5.34
C THR A 549 -5.40 -6.37 3.90
N VAL A 550 -5.32 -5.17 3.33
CA VAL A 550 -4.84 -4.88 1.97
C VAL A 550 -3.59 -4.02 2.07
N PHE A 551 -2.69 -4.16 1.10
CA PHE A 551 -1.46 -3.38 0.91
C PHE A 551 -1.64 -1.88 0.64
N MET A 552 -2.65 -1.21 1.19
CA MET A 552 -2.95 0.19 0.86
C MET A 552 -1.81 1.20 1.14
N ARG A 553 -0.77 0.82 1.90
CA ARG A 553 0.46 1.63 2.06
C ARG A 553 1.43 1.54 0.89
N MET A 554 1.15 0.64 -0.03
CA MET A 554 1.90 0.38 -1.24
C MET A 554 1.12 0.96 -2.44
N LEU A 555 0.58 2.16 -2.32
CA LEU A 555 -0.14 2.76 -3.42
C LEU A 555 0.24 4.24 -3.41
N THR A 556 1.18 4.64 -4.28
CA THR A 556 1.40 6.05 -4.62
C THR A 556 0.80 6.31 -5.98
N TRP A 557 0.04 7.39 -6.13
CA TRP A 557 -0.43 7.82 -7.44
C TRP A 557 0.77 8.25 -8.28
N SER A 558 1.01 7.57 -9.40
CA SER A 558 1.96 8.03 -10.40
C SER A 558 1.20 8.90 -11.41
N PRO A 559 1.51 10.20 -11.53
CA PRO A 559 0.94 11.03 -12.59
C PRO A 559 1.24 10.40 -13.97
N SER A 560 0.23 10.31 -14.83
CA SER A 560 0.39 9.95 -16.25
C SER A 560 -0.05 11.15 -17.09
N GLU A 561 0.68 11.42 -18.17
CA GLU A 561 0.30 12.47 -19.13
C GLU A 561 -0.91 12.07 -19.98
N GLN A 562 -1.28 10.78 -20.02
CA GLN A 562 -2.32 10.25 -20.91
C GLN A 562 -3.44 9.47 -20.19
N GLU A 563 -3.32 9.16 -18.89
CA GLU A 563 -4.30 8.36 -18.15
C GLU A 563 -4.62 8.92 -16.75
N ALA A 564 -5.74 8.47 -16.16
CA ALA A 564 -5.92 8.54 -14.72
C ALA A 564 -4.77 7.76 -14.07
N GLY A 565 -3.82 8.45 -13.44
CA GLY A 565 -2.63 7.86 -12.81
C GLY A 565 -2.87 6.55 -12.05
N ALA A 566 -1.84 5.70 -12.01
CA ALA A 566 -1.93 4.37 -11.42
C ALA A 566 -1.42 4.37 -9.98
N TRP A 567 -1.88 3.42 -9.18
CA TRP A 567 -1.33 3.17 -7.86
C TRP A 567 -0.12 2.23 -7.95
N GLU A 568 1.04 2.67 -7.43
CA GLU A 568 2.29 1.90 -7.43
C GLU A 568 2.58 1.26 -6.07
N ILE A 569 3.03 0.00 -6.10
CA ILE A 569 3.37 -0.83 -4.94
C ILE A 569 4.76 -0.54 -4.38
N TYR A 570 4.83 -0.15 -3.10
CA TYR A 570 6.05 0.19 -2.40
C TYR A 570 6.01 -0.06 -0.88
N VAL A 571 7.16 -0.31 -0.25
CA VAL A 571 7.33 -0.33 1.21
C VAL A 571 7.86 1.03 1.67
N PRO A 572 7.17 1.76 2.58
CA PRO A 572 7.66 3.05 3.03
C PRO A 572 9.02 2.96 3.72
N GLY A 573 9.94 3.87 3.41
CA GLY A 573 11.26 3.97 4.04
C GLY A 573 11.18 4.20 5.54
N SER A 574 10.09 4.81 6.01
CA SER A 574 9.76 4.91 7.44
C SER A 574 9.49 3.56 8.11
N THR A 575 8.89 2.60 7.38
CA THR A 575 8.62 1.23 7.85
C THR A 575 9.93 0.45 7.93
N LEU A 576 10.76 0.53 6.90
CA LEU A 576 12.10 -0.09 6.86
C LEU A 576 12.99 0.46 7.99
N LYS A 577 13.09 1.78 8.08
CA LYS A 577 13.83 2.45 9.16
C LYS A 577 13.33 2.06 10.53
N GLY A 578 12.00 1.96 10.71
CA GLY A 578 11.39 1.51 11.96
C GLY A 578 11.79 0.08 12.32
N ALA A 579 11.81 -0.84 11.35
CA ALA A 579 12.25 -2.22 11.53
C ALA A 579 13.74 -2.32 11.90
N PHE A 580 14.61 -1.55 11.24
CA PHE A 580 16.04 -1.49 11.53
C PHE A 580 16.32 -0.85 12.90
N ARG A 581 15.67 0.28 13.23
CA ARG A 581 15.82 0.93 14.55
C ARG A 581 15.39 0.02 15.68
N LYS A 582 14.28 -0.68 15.51
CA LYS A 582 13.75 -1.67 16.45
C LYS A 582 14.76 -2.78 16.71
N ARG A 583 15.29 -3.39 15.65
CA ARG A 583 16.31 -4.43 15.77
C ARG A 583 17.58 -3.91 16.45
N ALA A 584 18.06 -2.74 16.07
CA ALA A 584 19.22 -2.10 16.68
C ALA A 584 19.01 -1.86 18.17
N SER A 585 17.85 -1.31 18.55
CA SER A 585 17.48 -1.06 19.95
C SER A 585 17.52 -2.36 20.77
N GLN A 586 16.92 -3.44 20.27
CA GLN A 586 16.95 -4.74 20.95
C GLN A 586 18.38 -5.25 21.14
N ILE A 587 19.21 -5.20 20.09
CA ILE A 587 20.60 -5.67 20.15
C ILE A 587 21.39 -4.85 21.18
N LEU A 588 21.39 -3.52 21.05
CA LEU A 588 22.20 -2.66 21.89
C LEU A 588 21.73 -2.67 23.35
N LYS A 589 20.41 -2.69 23.62
CA LYS A 589 19.90 -2.84 24.99
C LYS A 589 20.24 -4.21 25.58
N THR A 590 20.37 -5.26 24.76
CA THR A 590 20.81 -6.59 25.21
C THR A 590 22.30 -6.58 25.55
N LEU A 591 23.13 -6.03 24.67
CA LEU A 591 24.60 -6.11 24.79
C LEU A 591 25.17 -5.06 25.74
N TRP A 592 24.66 -3.83 25.70
CA TRP A 592 25.19 -2.68 26.44
C TRP A 592 24.31 -2.26 27.62
N GLY A 593 23.07 -2.76 27.68
CA GLY A 593 22.07 -2.30 28.63
C GLY A 593 21.39 -1.00 28.21
N GLU A 594 20.42 -0.59 29.02
CA GLU A 594 19.68 0.67 28.86
C GLU A 594 20.45 1.82 29.50
N ASN A 595 21.20 2.57 28.70
CA ASN A 595 22.00 3.68 29.17
C ASN A 595 22.15 4.78 28.10
N ARG A 596 22.75 5.90 28.51
CA ARG A 596 22.93 7.08 27.65
C ARG A 596 23.76 6.81 26.38
N ARG A 597 24.69 5.85 26.38
CA ARG A 597 25.48 5.48 25.19
C ARG A 597 24.57 4.82 24.15
N THR A 598 23.76 3.85 24.57
CA THR A 598 22.75 3.18 23.74
C THR A 598 21.83 4.20 23.07
N ASP A 599 21.24 5.11 23.86
CA ASP A 599 20.31 6.12 23.35
C ASP A 599 21.00 7.11 22.40
N ALA A 600 22.20 7.59 22.76
CA ALA A 600 22.95 8.53 21.93
C ALA A 600 23.32 7.94 20.57
N LEU A 601 23.70 6.66 20.50
CA LEU A 601 23.98 5.98 19.23
C LEU A 601 22.69 5.85 18.41
N LEU A 602 21.60 5.33 18.99
CA LEU A 602 20.32 5.17 18.27
C LEU A 602 19.79 6.50 17.73
N ASP A 603 19.91 7.58 18.51
CA ASP A 603 19.47 8.91 18.10
C ASP A 603 20.40 9.56 17.09
N ARG A 604 21.72 9.33 17.15
CA ARG A 604 22.65 9.76 16.08
C ARG A 604 22.32 9.03 14.77
N PHE A 605 22.15 7.72 14.84
CA PHE A 605 22.04 6.85 13.67
C PHE A 605 20.67 6.96 12.98
N PHE A 606 19.58 6.84 13.75
CA PHE A 606 18.21 6.90 13.24
C PHE A 606 17.52 8.25 13.45
N GLY A 607 18.09 9.18 14.21
CA GLY A 607 17.48 10.48 14.48
C GLY A 607 16.50 10.46 15.64
N VAL A 608 16.10 11.63 16.11
CA VAL A 608 15.09 11.83 17.15
C VAL A 608 14.24 13.04 16.77
N GLN A 609 13.16 13.34 17.52
CA GLN A 609 12.37 14.54 17.26
C GLN A 609 13.28 15.79 17.23
N GLY A 610 13.21 16.56 16.14
CA GLY A 610 14.04 17.76 15.94
C GLY A 610 15.47 17.49 15.45
N ARG A 611 15.94 16.23 15.39
CA ARG A 611 17.30 15.89 14.92
C ARG A 611 17.26 14.82 13.83
N ARG A 612 17.84 15.15 12.67
CA ARG A 612 17.96 14.21 11.55
C ARG A 612 18.93 13.08 11.92
N GLY A 613 18.55 11.83 11.60
CA GLY A 613 19.45 10.69 11.72
C GLY A 613 20.47 10.63 10.59
N MET A 614 21.60 9.99 10.86
CA MET A 614 22.71 9.81 9.92
C MET A 614 22.32 8.99 8.68
N VAL A 615 21.51 7.92 8.84
CA VAL A 615 21.15 7.02 7.73
C VAL A 615 19.80 7.35 7.14
N PHE A 616 19.77 7.46 5.81
CA PHE A 616 18.61 7.82 5.04
C PHE A 616 18.08 6.59 4.33
N PHE A 617 16.89 6.16 4.70
CA PHE A 617 16.22 5.03 4.05
C PHE A 617 15.37 5.57 2.91
N SER A 618 15.54 5.05 1.70
CA SER A 618 14.55 5.25 0.63
C SER A 618 13.29 4.41 0.91
N ASP A 619 12.21 4.71 0.21
CA ASP A 619 11.15 3.73 0.01
C ASP A 619 11.67 2.54 -0.80
N ALA A 620 11.06 1.36 -0.64
CA ALA A 620 11.32 0.19 -1.47
C ALA A 620 10.26 0.04 -2.55
N TYR A 621 10.60 0.23 -3.81
CA TYR A 621 9.66 0.11 -4.93
C TYR A 621 9.80 -1.26 -5.61
N LEU A 622 8.70 -1.79 -6.17
CA LEU A 622 8.79 -2.98 -7.01
C LEU A 622 9.66 -2.70 -8.25
N ARG A 623 10.50 -3.65 -8.61
CA ARG A 623 11.31 -3.60 -9.83
C ARG A 623 10.44 -3.57 -11.08
N ASP A 624 9.43 -4.44 -11.15
CA ASP A 624 8.54 -4.64 -12.29
C ASP A 624 7.07 -4.57 -11.82
N PRO A 625 6.40 -3.40 -11.88
CA PRO A 625 5.08 -3.20 -11.28
C PRO A 625 3.89 -3.65 -12.15
N HIS A 626 4.13 -4.15 -13.37
CA HIS A 626 3.10 -4.28 -14.43
C HIS A 626 2.31 -5.62 -14.46
N ASP A 627 2.43 -6.48 -13.45
CA ASP A 627 1.64 -7.74 -13.39
C ASP A 627 1.01 -7.95 -12.00
N PRO A 628 0.00 -7.12 -11.62
CA PRO A 628 -0.64 -7.24 -10.34
C PRO A 628 -1.36 -8.59 -10.20
N ASP A 629 -2.18 -9.02 -11.15
CA ASP A 629 -3.11 -10.15 -10.91
C ASP A 629 -2.44 -11.52 -10.72
N ARG A 630 -1.18 -11.68 -11.13
CA ARG A 630 -0.43 -12.95 -10.97
C ARG A 630 0.42 -13.03 -9.70
N ALA A 631 0.54 -11.94 -8.95
CA ALA A 631 1.50 -11.85 -7.85
C ALA A 631 0.87 -11.80 -6.44
N TRP A 632 -0.46 -11.81 -6.36
CA TRP A 632 -1.19 -11.81 -5.10
C TRP A 632 -1.68 -13.19 -4.72
N SER A 633 -1.67 -13.47 -3.43
CA SER A 633 -2.27 -14.66 -2.84
C SER A 633 -3.23 -14.24 -1.73
N SER A 634 -4.21 -15.08 -1.44
CA SER A 634 -5.15 -14.84 -0.34
C SER A 634 -5.07 -15.93 0.72
N MET A 635 -5.48 -15.57 1.94
CA MET A 635 -5.62 -16.51 3.05
C MET A 635 -6.77 -16.05 3.94
N ASP A 636 -7.56 -17.01 4.40
CA ASP A 636 -8.65 -16.77 5.35
C ASP A 636 -8.17 -17.11 6.76
N GLY A 637 -8.38 -16.20 7.69
CA GLY A 637 -8.20 -16.40 9.12
C GLY A 637 -9.55 -16.60 9.79
N VAL A 638 -9.73 -17.72 10.49
CA VAL A 638 -10.95 -17.99 11.27
C VAL A 638 -10.57 -18.25 12.72
N ARG A 639 -11.19 -17.50 13.64
CA ARG A 639 -11.10 -17.79 15.06
C ARG A 639 -12.06 -18.92 15.42
N MET A 640 -11.58 -19.87 16.20
CA MET A 640 -12.35 -21.02 16.66
C MET A 640 -12.66 -20.86 18.14
N ASP A 641 -13.90 -21.14 18.55
CA ASP A 641 -14.28 -21.26 19.95
C ASP A 641 -13.66 -22.55 20.51
N PRO A 642 -12.80 -22.47 21.55
CA PRO A 642 -12.12 -23.64 22.11
C PRO A 642 -13.07 -24.67 22.75
N ARG A 643 -14.27 -24.26 23.18
CA ARG A 643 -15.28 -25.11 23.83
C ARG A 643 -16.10 -25.91 22.83
N THR A 644 -16.52 -25.26 21.76
CA THR A 644 -17.35 -25.91 20.73
C THR A 644 -16.51 -26.49 19.61
N GLY A 645 -15.29 -25.99 19.38
CA GLY A 645 -14.48 -26.28 18.20
C GLY A 645 -15.11 -25.78 16.89
N GLN A 646 -16.02 -24.81 16.97
CA GLN A 646 -16.70 -24.16 15.85
C GLN A 646 -16.12 -22.76 15.58
N PRO A 647 -16.25 -22.22 14.36
CA PRO A 647 -15.91 -20.83 14.08
C PRO A 647 -16.69 -19.86 14.98
N GLU A 648 -16.01 -18.86 15.53
CA GLU A 648 -16.69 -17.71 16.15
C GLU A 648 -17.29 -16.82 15.06
N GLU A 649 -18.60 -16.58 15.11
CA GLU A 649 -19.29 -15.67 14.19
C GLU A 649 -18.68 -14.26 14.29
N SER A 650 -18.57 -13.57 13.15
CA SER A 650 -17.91 -12.25 12.99
C SER A 650 -16.38 -12.20 13.16
N ALA A 651 -15.71 -13.28 13.56
CA ALA A 651 -14.26 -13.31 13.78
C ALA A 651 -13.43 -13.83 12.58
N LYS A 652 -13.98 -13.70 11.36
CA LYS A 652 -13.25 -13.98 10.11
C LYS A 652 -12.38 -12.78 9.73
N GLN A 653 -11.16 -13.06 9.28
CA GLN A 653 -10.22 -12.09 8.74
C GLN A 653 -9.78 -12.54 7.35
N ASP A 654 -9.85 -11.66 6.37
CA ASP A 654 -9.44 -11.97 5.00
C ASP A 654 -8.17 -11.20 4.64
N PHE A 655 -7.13 -11.91 4.22
CA PHE A 655 -5.82 -11.34 3.88
C PHE A 655 -5.56 -11.42 2.37
N LEU A 656 -5.09 -10.32 1.78
CA LEU A 656 -4.50 -10.28 0.45
C LEU A 656 -3.02 -9.89 0.59
N TYR A 657 -2.12 -10.79 0.20
CA TYR A 657 -0.67 -10.65 0.45
C TYR A 657 0.17 -10.94 -0.81
N ALA A 658 1.40 -10.43 -0.79
CA ALA A 658 2.36 -10.54 -1.88
C ALA A 658 3.13 -11.83 -1.69
N TYR A 659 3.24 -12.62 -2.75
CA TYR A 659 4.00 -13.86 -2.71
C TYR A 659 4.62 -14.15 -4.07
N GLY A 660 5.91 -14.48 -4.06
CA GLY A 660 6.66 -14.91 -5.24
C GLY A 660 8.02 -14.23 -5.38
N LYS A 661 8.96 -14.94 -5.98
CA LYS A 661 10.34 -14.47 -6.23
C LYS A 661 10.42 -13.35 -7.26
N GLN A 662 9.40 -13.24 -8.12
CA GLN A 662 9.28 -12.17 -9.12
C GLN A 662 8.98 -10.80 -8.49
N LEU A 663 8.47 -10.77 -7.26
CA LEU A 663 8.15 -9.53 -6.55
C LEU A 663 9.38 -8.98 -5.82
N VAL A 664 10.30 -8.40 -6.58
CA VAL A 664 11.54 -7.84 -6.06
C VAL A 664 11.35 -6.36 -5.68
N PHE A 665 11.54 -6.04 -4.41
CA PHE A 665 11.51 -4.68 -3.88
C PHE A 665 12.93 -4.14 -3.77
N ARG A 666 13.19 -2.95 -4.35
CA ARG A 666 14.49 -2.28 -4.30
C ARG A 666 14.45 -1.07 -3.40
N LEU A 667 15.37 -1.02 -2.45
CA LEU A 667 15.58 0.12 -1.57
C LEU A 667 17.05 0.56 -1.58
N ARG A 668 17.31 1.69 -0.94
CA ARG A 668 18.64 2.26 -0.84
C ARG A 668 18.84 2.94 0.50
N LEU A 669 20.06 2.83 1.03
CA LEU A 669 20.55 3.57 2.18
C LEU A 669 21.58 4.60 1.71
N ASP A 670 21.45 5.84 2.15
CA ASP A 670 22.43 6.90 1.93
C ASP A 670 22.98 7.41 3.28
N ILE A 671 24.30 7.61 3.34
CA ILE A 671 25.04 8.13 4.49
C ILE A 671 26.02 9.17 3.98
N GLN A 672 26.05 10.34 4.62
CA GLN A 672 26.90 11.47 4.22
C GLN A 672 27.90 11.80 5.31
N ASN A 673 29.12 12.14 4.91
CA ASN A 673 30.21 12.60 5.78
C ASN A 673 30.48 11.66 6.95
N VAL A 674 30.73 10.39 6.62
CA VAL A 674 31.22 9.40 7.59
C VAL A 674 32.57 9.87 8.14
N GLU A 675 32.70 9.89 9.46
CA GLU A 675 33.95 10.21 10.15
C GLU A 675 34.42 9.04 11.04
N GLN A 676 35.64 9.14 11.58
CA GLN A 676 36.19 8.12 12.50
C GLN A 676 35.29 7.88 13.72
N GLY A 677 34.60 8.93 14.20
CA GLY A 677 33.64 8.81 15.31
C GLY A 677 32.36 8.04 14.99
N ASP A 678 32.13 7.70 13.71
CA ASP A 678 30.94 6.97 13.25
C ASP A 678 31.16 5.46 13.12
N LEU A 679 32.38 4.96 13.32
CA LEU A 679 32.71 3.54 13.14
C LEU A 679 31.83 2.61 13.97
N GLU A 680 31.53 2.96 15.22
CA GLU A 680 30.62 2.17 16.07
C GLU A 680 29.21 2.09 15.47
N ALA A 681 28.69 3.20 14.94
CA ALA A 681 27.38 3.23 14.30
C ALA A 681 27.36 2.47 12.96
N LEU A 682 28.47 2.48 12.22
CA LEU A 682 28.64 1.69 11.00
C LEU A 682 28.80 0.19 11.29
N SER A 683 29.45 -0.20 12.39
CA SER A 683 29.48 -1.60 12.83
C SER A 683 28.07 -2.09 13.15
N VAL A 684 27.25 -1.29 13.85
CA VAL A 684 25.83 -1.59 14.07
C VAL A 684 25.10 -1.76 12.74
N LEU A 685 25.34 -0.89 11.75
CA LEU A 685 24.75 -1.03 10.41
C LEU A 685 25.13 -2.35 9.74
N ALA A 686 26.41 -2.71 9.75
CA ALA A 686 26.90 -3.95 9.15
C ALA A 686 26.19 -5.17 9.77
N HIS A 687 26.08 -5.22 11.10
CA HIS A 687 25.34 -6.28 11.78
C HIS A 687 23.84 -6.28 11.46
N LEU A 688 23.21 -5.11 11.32
CA LEU A 688 21.80 -5.03 10.90
C LEU A 688 21.59 -5.51 9.46
N LEU A 689 22.53 -5.22 8.55
CA LEU A 689 22.47 -5.69 7.17
C LEU A 689 22.62 -7.21 7.11
N GLN A 690 23.51 -7.80 7.92
CA GLN A 690 23.59 -9.25 8.05
C GLN A 690 22.33 -9.87 8.66
N ASP A 691 21.74 -9.22 9.66
CA ASP A 691 20.47 -9.66 10.23
C ASP A 691 19.35 -9.58 9.17
N PHE A 692 19.37 -8.59 8.29
CA PHE A 692 18.43 -8.50 7.18
C PHE A 692 18.66 -9.59 6.13
N GLN A 693 19.92 -9.90 5.77
CA GLN A 693 20.27 -11.01 4.88
C GLN A 693 19.85 -12.38 5.44
N ARG A 694 19.89 -12.55 6.77
CA ARG A 694 19.44 -13.78 7.47
C ARG A 694 17.92 -13.83 7.69
N GLY A 695 17.19 -12.79 7.27
CA GLY A 695 15.75 -12.66 7.45
C GLY A 695 15.31 -12.41 8.89
N ASP A 696 16.15 -11.85 9.75
CA ASP A 696 15.87 -11.57 11.16
C ASP A 696 15.28 -10.18 11.42
N ILE A 697 15.09 -9.36 10.37
CA ILE A 697 14.42 -8.06 10.43
C ILE A 697 13.06 -8.13 9.72
N PRO A 698 11.95 -8.41 10.44
CA PRO A 698 10.65 -8.55 9.81
C PRO A 698 10.01 -7.20 9.45
N ILE A 699 9.49 -7.12 8.23
CA ILE A 699 8.84 -5.93 7.65
C ILE A 699 7.30 -6.09 7.69
N GLY A 700 6.55 -4.98 7.82
CA GLY A 700 5.08 -5.02 7.70
C GLY A 700 4.31 -5.49 8.93
N GLY A 701 3.14 -6.10 8.72
CA GLY A 701 2.21 -6.62 9.73
C GLY A 701 2.24 -8.15 9.85
N GLU A 702 1.43 -8.71 10.76
CA GLU A 702 1.23 -10.18 10.91
C GLU A 702 2.51 -11.02 11.11
N LYS A 703 3.56 -10.43 11.70
CA LYS A 703 4.89 -11.04 11.90
C LYS A 703 4.85 -12.34 12.70
N SER A 704 3.94 -12.45 13.66
CA SER A 704 3.77 -13.69 14.46
C SER A 704 3.10 -14.83 13.67
N SER A 705 2.56 -14.51 12.49
CA SER A 705 1.91 -15.43 11.55
C SER A 705 2.81 -15.66 10.31
N GLY A 706 4.13 -15.46 10.43
CA GLY A 706 5.09 -15.80 9.38
C GLY A 706 5.29 -14.74 8.29
N PHE A 707 4.49 -13.67 8.27
CA PHE A 707 4.61 -12.62 7.27
C PHE A 707 5.83 -11.71 7.51
N GLY A 708 6.43 -11.27 6.41
CA GLY A 708 7.42 -10.19 6.39
C GLY A 708 8.83 -10.57 6.84
N TRP A 709 9.09 -11.84 7.16
CA TRP A 709 10.44 -12.37 7.42
C TRP A 709 11.16 -12.62 6.10
N VAL A 710 11.52 -11.54 5.41
CA VAL A 710 12.20 -11.56 4.10
C VAL A 710 13.70 -11.53 4.27
N CYS A 711 14.43 -12.12 3.34
CA CYS A 711 15.89 -12.01 3.28
C CYS A 711 16.28 -10.87 2.34
N GLY A 712 17.11 -9.95 2.84
CA GLY A 712 17.70 -8.90 2.03
C GLY A 712 18.95 -9.35 1.28
N GLU A 713 19.24 -8.69 0.17
CA GLU A 713 20.47 -8.84 -0.60
C GLU A 713 21.11 -7.47 -0.81
N ILE A 714 22.45 -7.44 -0.86
CA ILE A 714 23.22 -6.23 -1.15
C ILE A 714 23.61 -6.26 -2.62
N ASP A 715 22.95 -5.43 -3.42
CA ASP A 715 23.18 -5.39 -4.87
C ASP A 715 24.46 -4.63 -5.20
N GLU A 716 24.63 -3.48 -4.54
CA GLU A 716 25.68 -2.54 -4.88
C GLU A 716 26.05 -1.66 -3.69
N ILE A 717 27.34 -1.38 -3.54
CA ILE A 717 27.87 -0.33 -2.68
C ILE A 717 28.59 0.69 -3.54
N GLU A 718 28.21 1.96 -3.41
CA GLU A 718 28.93 3.08 -4.01
C GLU A 718 29.50 3.98 -2.91
N TRP A 719 30.80 4.26 -3.01
CA TRP A 719 31.53 5.15 -2.12
C TRP A 719 32.10 6.31 -2.93
N LEU A 720 31.81 7.53 -2.50
CA LEU A 720 32.41 8.75 -3.00
C LEU A 720 33.21 9.40 -1.87
N SER A 721 34.44 9.79 -2.12
CA SER A 721 35.29 10.47 -1.14
C SER A 721 36.07 11.63 -1.76
N ALA A 722 36.23 12.71 -1.00
CA ALA A 722 37.11 13.82 -1.35
C ALA A 722 38.58 13.41 -1.39
N THR A 723 38.98 12.37 -0.65
CA THR A 723 40.36 11.88 -0.59
C THR A 723 40.44 10.36 -0.79
N PRO A 724 41.51 9.83 -1.39
CA PRO A 724 41.68 8.39 -1.56
C PRO A 724 42.14 7.68 -0.26
N THR A 725 42.49 8.43 0.77
CA THR A 725 43.02 7.94 2.06
C THR A 725 42.01 8.17 3.20
N GLY A 726 42.36 7.81 4.43
CA GLY A 726 41.51 8.06 5.61
C GLY A 726 40.34 7.07 5.66
N MET A 727 39.10 7.58 5.73
CA MET A 727 37.91 6.72 5.86
C MET A 727 37.76 5.69 4.75
N THR A 728 38.21 5.99 3.53
CA THR A 728 38.22 4.99 2.44
C THR A 728 39.05 3.76 2.82
N GLN A 729 40.26 3.97 3.35
CA GLN A 729 41.15 2.87 3.75
C GLN A 729 40.61 2.12 4.97
N THR A 730 40.00 2.84 5.91
CA THR A 730 39.38 2.23 7.10
C THR A 730 38.23 1.30 6.73
N LEU A 731 37.35 1.70 5.81
CA LEU A 731 36.15 0.94 5.46
C LEU A 731 36.39 -0.13 4.39
N PHE A 732 37.28 0.15 3.43
CA PHE A 732 37.43 -0.66 2.22
C PHE A 732 38.87 -1.10 1.95
N GLY A 733 39.81 -0.81 2.84
CA GLY A 733 41.21 -1.23 2.66
C GLY A 733 41.87 -0.61 1.42
N ALA A 734 42.52 -1.45 0.62
CA ALA A 734 43.30 -1.03 -0.56
C ALA A 734 42.49 -1.02 -1.88
N GLN A 735 41.17 -0.94 -1.82
CA GLN A 735 40.32 -0.90 -3.01
C GLN A 735 40.65 0.29 -3.92
N GLU A 736 40.67 0.05 -5.23
CA GLU A 736 41.01 1.08 -6.21
C GLU A 736 39.87 2.09 -6.37
N LEU A 737 40.23 3.37 -6.39
CA LEU A 737 39.30 4.48 -6.58
C LEU A 737 39.54 5.15 -7.94
N VAL A 738 38.47 5.29 -8.72
CA VAL A 738 38.52 6.01 -10.00
C VAL A 738 38.11 7.46 -9.80
N ARG A 739 38.89 8.40 -10.36
CA ARG A 739 38.52 9.83 -10.32
C ARG A 739 37.30 10.07 -11.20
N ASN A 740 36.24 10.64 -10.63
CA ASN A 740 34.99 10.97 -11.32
C ASN A 740 34.52 12.38 -10.91
N GLY A 741 34.79 13.37 -11.76
CA GLY A 741 34.57 14.77 -11.42
C GLY A 741 35.43 15.22 -10.23
N VAL A 742 34.79 15.75 -9.20
CA VAL A 742 35.45 16.14 -7.94
C VAL A 742 35.68 14.96 -6.98
N TRP A 743 35.07 13.80 -7.23
CA TRP A 743 35.09 12.65 -6.33
C TRP A 743 36.14 11.61 -6.72
N HIS A 744 36.65 10.92 -5.71
CA HIS A 744 37.19 9.57 -5.86
C HIS A 744 36.04 8.57 -5.65
N ARG A 745 35.80 7.70 -6.64
CA ARG A 745 34.63 6.81 -6.69
C ARG A 745 35.03 5.34 -6.69
N MET A 746 34.33 4.56 -5.87
CA MET A 746 34.38 3.10 -5.85
C MET A 746 32.96 2.55 -5.98
N VAL A 747 32.79 1.49 -6.77
CA VAL A 747 31.52 0.76 -6.90
C VAL A 747 31.81 -0.74 -6.79
N LEU A 748 31.16 -1.39 -5.84
CA LEU A 748 31.20 -2.84 -5.63
C LEU A 748 29.82 -3.42 -5.91
N LYS A 749 29.75 -4.62 -6.49
CA LYS A 749 28.48 -5.27 -6.90
C LYS A 749 28.45 -6.73 -6.46
N GLY A 750 27.25 -7.26 -6.24
CA GLY A 750 27.02 -8.67 -5.92
C GLY A 750 27.80 -9.12 -4.67
N GLU A 751 28.46 -10.28 -4.73
CA GLU A 751 29.24 -10.82 -3.61
C GLU A 751 30.31 -9.85 -3.11
N GLY A 752 31.01 -9.15 -4.02
CA GLY A 752 31.99 -8.13 -3.62
C GLY A 752 31.38 -6.97 -2.83
N ALA A 753 30.11 -6.63 -3.04
CA ALA A 753 29.40 -5.66 -2.23
C ALA A 753 28.97 -6.24 -0.88
N ALA A 754 28.51 -7.49 -0.86
CA ALA A 754 28.15 -8.18 0.38
C ALA A 754 29.35 -8.33 1.33
N ASP A 755 30.53 -8.65 0.78
CA ASP A 755 31.77 -8.84 1.52
C ASP A 755 32.45 -7.53 1.92
N ALA A 756 32.20 -6.43 1.21
CA ALA A 756 32.79 -5.13 1.53
C ALA A 756 32.38 -4.58 2.90
N LEU A 757 31.29 -5.09 3.48
CA LEU A 757 30.83 -4.71 4.81
C LEU A 757 31.37 -5.63 5.92
N GLN A 758 32.39 -6.44 5.62
CA GLN A 758 33.08 -7.27 6.61
C GLN A 758 33.94 -6.46 7.60
N PHE A 759 33.92 -5.13 7.59
CA PHE A 759 34.49 -4.27 8.65
C PHE A 759 33.70 -4.44 9.98
N MET A 760 33.67 -5.65 10.51
CA MET A 760 32.96 -5.96 11.75
C MET A 760 33.87 -5.67 12.93
N GLU A 761 33.89 -4.43 13.42
CA GLU A 761 34.28 -4.26 14.81
C GLU A 761 33.22 -4.95 15.68
N PRO A 762 33.61 -5.90 16.56
CA PRO A 762 32.70 -6.49 17.51
C PRO A 762 31.92 -5.41 18.27
N LEU A 763 30.61 -5.59 18.45
CA LEU A 763 29.85 -4.75 19.37
C LEU A 763 30.29 -5.14 20.79
N LEU A 764 31.38 -4.54 21.27
CA LEU A 764 32.04 -4.86 22.54
C LEU A 764 31.03 -5.04 23.69
N THR A 765 30.98 -6.24 24.28
CA THR A 765 30.81 -6.50 25.73
C THR A 765 31.17 -7.96 26.08
N GLY A 766 31.65 -8.16 27.32
CA GLY A 766 31.95 -9.47 27.93
C GLY A 766 30.72 -10.38 28.13
N PRO A 767 30.85 -11.56 28.78
CA PRO A 767 29.80 -12.57 28.82
C PRO A 767 28.59 -12.10 29.64
N VAL A 768 27.56 -11.59 28.96
CA VAL A 768 26.24 -11.34 29.53
C VAL A 768 25.19 -11.81 28.53
N ASN A 769 24.85 -13.10 28.59
CA ASN A 769 23.57 -13.55 28.05
C ASN A 769 22.55 -13.41 29.20
N PRO A 770 21.58 -12.47 29.14
CA PRO A 770 20.70 -12.22 30.28
C PRO A 770 19.89 -13.49 30.57
N ALA A 771 20.15 -14.14 31.70
CA ALA A 771 19.53 -15.42 32.04
C ALA A 771 18.00 -15.34 32.19
N LYS A 772 17.45 -14.14 32.44
CA LYS A 772 16.02 -13.92 32.63
C LYS A 772 15.44 -13.00 31.54
N PRO A 773 14.19 -13.24 31.11
CA PRO A 773 13.47 -12.32 30.24
C PRO A 773 13.32 -10.92 30.86
N PRO A 774 13.38 -9.84 30.06
CA PRO A 774 13.09 -8.50 30.54
C PRO A 774 11.60 -8.37 30.90
N ARG A 775 11.28 -7.75 32.04
CA ARG A 775 9.90 -7.52 32.49
C ARG A 775 9.63 -6.03 32.67
N THR A 776 8.42 -5.60 32.32
CA THR A 776 7.99 -4.21 32.53
C THR A 776 7.55 -3.98 33.97
N THR A 777 7.34 -2.72 34.34
CA THR A 777 6.72 -2.35 35.64
C THR A 777 5.30 -2.90 35.79
N THR A 778 4.60 -3.15 34.69
CA THR A 778 3.28 -3.78 34.68
C THR A 778 3.35 -5.31 34.84
N GLY A 779 4.54 -5.92 34.72
CA GLY A 779 4.78 -7.33 35.02
C GLY A 779 4.88 -8.27 33.82
N PHE A 780 4.48 -7.84 32.62
CA PHE A 780 4.59 -8.65 31.39
C PHE A 780 6.03 -8.69 30.84
N ILE A 781 6.34 -9.74 30.07
CA ILE A 781 7.64 -9.90 29.42
C ILE A 781 7.75 -8.96 28.22
N SER A 782 8.77 -8.12 28.23
CA SER A 782 9.00 -7.08 27.23
C SER A 782 9.67 -7.60 25.97
N HIS A 783 9.40 -6.95 24.84
CA HIS A 783 10.12 -7.11 23.57
C HIS A 783 11.31 -6.15 23.41
N ARG A 784 11.58 -5.26 24.38
CA ARG A 784 12.56 -4.17 24.23
C ARG A 784 14.02 -4.64 24.09
N SER A 785 14.34 -5.81 24.61
CA SER A 785 15.67 -6.45 24.60
C SER A 785 15.51 -7.97 24.65
N PHE A 786 16.62 -8.70 24.51
CA PHE A 786 16.64 -10.15 24.60
C PHE A 786 17.13 -10.64 25.96
N GLY A 787 16.54 -11.72 26.45
CA GLY A 787 16.95 -12.44 27.65
C GLY A 787 16.28 -13.82 27.69
N GLY A 788 16.54 -14.62 28.72
CA GLY A 788 16.03 -16.00 28.78
C GLY A 788 16.39 -16.80 27.52
N HIS A 789 15.43 -17.58 27.01
CA HIS A 789 15.62 -18.37 25.79
C HIS A 789 15.10 -17.65 24.55
N CYS A 790 16.00 -17.44 23.58
CA CYS A 790 15.68 -16.99 22.24
C CYS A 790 16.25 -17.98 21.22
N GLY A 791 15.54 -18.22 20.13
CA GLY A 791 16.00 -19.21 19.16
C GLY A 791 15.06 -19.45 18.00
N THR A 792 15.39 -20.50 17.24
CA THR A 792 14.56 -21.02 16.15
C THR A 792 14.45 -22.54 16.30
N LEU A 793 13.23 -23.06 16.25
CA LEU A 793 12.95 -24.48 16.11
C LEU A 793 12.57 -24.76 14.66
N ALA A 794 13.16 -25.78 14.07
CA ALA A 794 12.79 -26.26 12.76
C ALA A 794 12.08 -27.61 12.89
N PHE A 795 11.05 -27.82 12.08
CA PHE A 795 10.23 -29.01 12.14
C PHE A 795 9.98 -29.58 10.75
N GLU A 796 10.01 -30.91 10.67
CA GLU A 796 9.39 -31.66 9.60
C GLU A 796 8.02 -32.16 10.08
N VAL A 797 7.02 -31.97 9.25
CA VAL A 797 5.64 -32.41 9.46
C VAL A 797 5.36 -33.54 8.49
N GLU A 798 4.83 -34.65 8.99
CA GLU A 798 4.37 -35.78 8.20
C GLU A 798 2.86 -35.94 8.38
N THR A 799 2.12 -36.06 7.27
CA THR A 799 0.68 -36.38 7.31
C THR A 799 0.49 -37.86 7.64
N LEU A 800 -0.30 -38.18 8.67
CA LEU A 800 -0.62 -39.57 9.04
C LEU A 800 -1.96 -40.03 8.45
N THR A 801 -2.86 -39.09 8.23
CA THR A 801 -4.16 -39.31 7.59
C THR A 801 -4.36 -38.26 6.51
N PRO A 802 -5.24 -38.49 5.52
CA PRO A 802 -5.58 -37.47 4.53
C PRO A 802 -5.90 -36.14 5.21
N THR A 803 -5.27 -35.06 4.76
CA THR A 803 -5.35 -33.75 5.39
C THR A 803 -5.87 -32.73 4.39
N HIS A 804 -6.91 -31.99 4.76
CA HIS A 804 -7.47 -30.92 3.94
C HIS A 804 -7.56 -29.61 4.73
N ILE A 805 -6.91 -28.58 4.18
CA ILE A 805 -7.15 -27.19 4.54
C ILE A 805 -7.63 -26.53 3.26
N ARG A 806 -8.82 -25.93 3.30
CA ARG A 806 -9.45 -25.32 2.14
C ARG A 806 -8.62 -24.14 1.63
N GLU A 807 -8.37 -24.10 0.33
CA GLU A 807 -7.82 -22.92 -0.35
C GLU A 807 -8.74 -21.69 -0.23
N SER A 808 -8.13 -20.51 -0.16
CA SER A 808 -8.86 -19.24 -0.13
C SER A 808 -9.29 -18.78 -1.52
N GLY A 809 -10.33 -17.95 -1.58
CA GLY A 809 -10.84 -17.40 -2.83
C GLY A 809 -11.90 -18.26 -3.50
N GLU A 810 -11.84 -18.35 -4.82
CA GLU A 810 -12.78 -19.08 -5.65
C GLU A 810 -12.62 -20.61 -5.53
N PRO A 811 -13.69 -21.43 -5.60
CA PRO A 811 -13.55 -22.87 -5.74
C PRO A 811 -12.66 -23.23 -6.94
N SER A 812 -11.69 -24.14 -6.76
CA SER A 812 -10.89 -24.64 -7.89
C SER A 812 -11.74 -25.29 -8.99
N PHE A 813 -12.86 -25.92 -8.62
CA PHE A 813 -13.75 -26.59 -9.56
C PHE A 813 -15.22 -26.28 -9.25
N LYS A 814 -16.04 -26.14 -10.29
CA LYS A 814 -17.47 -25.84 -10.19
C LYS A 814 -18.24 -26.65 -11.22
N VAL A 815 -19.34 -27.27 -10.80
CA VAL A 815 -20.31 -27.94 -11.67
C VAL A 815 -21.73 -27.56 -11.23
N THR A 816 -22.64 -27.40 -12.17
CA THR A 816 -24.07 -27.22 -11.88
C THR A 816 -24.78 -28.56 -11.94
N ARG A 817 -25.50 -28.94 -10.88
CA ARG A 817 -26.27 -30.19 -10.78
C ARG A 817 -27.66 -29.87 -10.25
N SER A 818 -28.70 -30.25 -10.98
CA SER A 818 -30.11 -29.98 -10.59
C SER A 818 -30.35 -28.51 -10.21
N ASP A 819 -29.83 -27.59 -11.04
CA ASP A 819 -29.85 -26.14 -10.85
C ASP A 819 -29.15 -25.61 -9.58
N GLN A 820 -28.31 -26.44 -8.94
CA GLN A 820 -27.53 -26.07 -7.76
C GLN A 820 -26.03 -26.11 -8.07
N PRO A 821 -25.26 -25.05 -7.74
CA PRO A 821 -23.82 -25.08 -7.89
C PRO A 821 -23.20 -26.01 -6.85
N VAL A 822 -22.29 -26.88 -7.29
CA VAL A 822 -21.48 -27.76 -6.46
C VAL A 822 -20.01 -27.37 -6.63
N ASN A 823 -19.34 -27.13 -5.51
CA ASN A 823 -17.98 -26.62 -5.46
C ASN A 823 -17.00 -27.71 -5.05
N GLY A 824 -15.93 -27.88 -5.83
CA GLY A 824 -14.77 -28.69 -5.50
C GLY A 824 -13.62 -27.80 -5.03
N TRP A 825 -13.10 -28.08 -3.83
CA TRP A 825 -12.02 -27.31 -3.23
C TRP A 825 -10.70 -28.04 -3.29
N ASP A 826 -9.66 -27.33 -3.71
CA ASP A 826 -8.32 -27.86 -3.58
C ASP A 826 -7.73 -27.60 -2.18
N PHE A 827 -6.63 -28.29 -1.87
CA PHE A 827 -5.81 -27.99 -0.71
C PHE A 827 -5.20 -26.59 -0.82
N PHE A 828 -5.03 -25.91 0.31
CA PHE A 828 -4.43 -24.58 0.39
C PHE A 828 -3.08 -24.52 -0.34
N SER A 829 -2.97 -23.57 -1.26
CA SER A 829 -1.75 -23.28 -2.00
C SER A 829 -1.49 -21.77 -1.98
N MET A 830 -0.21 -21.43 -2.13
CA MET A 830 0.25 -20.05 -2.26
C MET A 830 -0.02 -19.57 -3.69
N ALA A 831 -1.29 -19.25 -3.99
CA ALA A 831 -1.76 -18.98 -5.35
C ALA A 831 -2.82 -17.85 -5.39
N PRO A 832 -3.06 -17.27 -6.58
CA PRO A 832 -4.11 -16.27 -6.76
C PRO A 832 -5.51 -16.71 -6.33
N PRO A 833 -6.35 -15.77 -5.83
CA PRO A 833 -7.70 -16.06 -5.36
C PRO A 833 -8.64 -16.51 -6.49
N SER A 834 -8.43 -16.05 -7.73
CA SER A 834 -9.22 -16.46 -8.90
C SER A 834 -8.74 -17.81 -9.42
N ALA A 835 -9.66 -18.75 -9.68
CA ALA A 835 -9.29 -20.11 -10.06
C ALA A 835 -8.55 -20.19 -11.40
N GLU A 836 -8.96 -19.37 -12.37
CA GLU A 836 -8.37 -19.29 -13.72
C GLU A 836 -6.91 -18.77 -13.74
N MET A 837 -6.53 -18.02 -12.71
CA MET A 837 -5.20 -17.42 -12.57
C MET A 837 -4.21 -18.32 -11.82
N ARG A 838 -4.68 -19.45 -11.27
CA ARG A 838 -3.82 -20.35 -10.50
C ARG A 838 -2.89 -21.12 -11.45
N PRO A 839 -1.58 -21.21 -11.14
CA PRO A 839 -0.68 -22.02 -11.94
C PRO A 839 -1.07 -23.50 -11.86
N VAL A 840 -0.72 -24.25 -12.90
CA VAL A 840 -0.91 -25.71 -12.95
C VAL A 840 -0.11 -26.38 -11.84
N GLU A 841 1.16 -25.99 -11.71
CA GLU A 841 2.03 -26.38 -10.59
C GLU A 841 1.80 -25.43 -9.41
N ARG A 842 1.26 -25.96 -8.32
CA ARG A 842 0.91 -25.20 -7.13
C ARG A 842 1.87 -25.51 -5.99
N GLN A 843 2.33 -24.46 -5.31
CA GLN A 843 3.03 -24.63 -4.03
C GLN A 843 2.00 -24.81 -2.92
N TYR A 844 1.70 -26.06 -2.58
CA TYR A 844 0.85 -26.39 -1.42
C TYR A 844 1.60 -26.15 -0.12
N ALA A 845 0.88 -25.69 0.90
CA ALA A 845 1.47 -25.43 2.21
C ALA A 845 0.46 -25.60 3.35
N LEU A 846 0.92 -25.96 4.55
CA LEU A 846 0.14 -25.70 5.76
C LEU A 846 0.22 -24.19 6.07
N PRO A 847 -0.91 -23.47 6.21
CA PRO A 847 -0.90 -22.08 6.59
C PRO A 847 -0.30 -21.89 7.99
N SER A 848 0.54 -20.87 8.14
CA SER A 848 1.18 -20.51 9.41
C SER A 848 0.17 -20.30 10.54
N ARG A 849 -0.97 -19.65 10.26
CA ARG A 849 -2.04 -19.39 11.24
C ARG A 849 -2.72 -20.67 11.70
N SER A 850 -2.86 -21.67 10.83
CA SER A 850 -3.44 -22.96 11.20
C SER A 850 -2.50 -23.74 12.12
N ILE A 851 -1.19 -23.74 11.82
CA ILE A 851 -0.16 -24.35 12.67
C ILE A 851 -0.13 -23.63 14.03
N LYS A 852 -0.06 -22.30 14.02
CA LYS A 852 -0.08 -21.46 15.22
C LYS A 852 -1.33 -21.74 16.06
N GLY A 853 -2.51 -21.81 15.44
CA GLY A 853 -3.78 -22.08 16.13
C GLY A 853 -3.81 -23.46 16.79
N MET A 854 -3.33 -24.49 16.09
CA MET A 854 -3.22 -25.85 16.60
C MET A 854 -2.30 -25.92 17.82
N VAL A 855 -1.09 -25.34 17.72
CA VAL A 855 -0.12 -25.33 18.83
C VAL A 855 -0.61 -24.46 19.97
N ARG A 856 -1.25 -23.30 19.69
CA ARG A 856 -1.86 -22.43 20.71
C ARG A 856 -2.94 -23.15 21.50
N HIS A 857 -3.81 -23.91 20.83
CA HIS A 857 -4.88 -24.67 21.49
C HIS A 857 -4.31 -25.73 22.43
N LEU A 858 -3.32 -26.50 21.96
CA LEU A 858 -2.66 -27.50 22.81
C LEU A 858 -1.91 -26.86 23.99
N TYR A 859 -1.19 -25.76 23.74
CA TYR A 859 -0.50 -25.02 24.80
C TYR A 859 -1.48 -24.50 25.85
N ALA A 860 -2.68 -24.04 25.44
CA ALA A 860 -3.71 -23.56 26.36
C ALA A 860 -4.19 -24.63 27.35
N ILE A 861 -4.28 -25.87 26.90
CA ILE A 861 -4.62 -27.01 27.76
C ILE A 861 -3.42 -27.34 28.66
N ALA A 862 -2.23 -27.44 28.08
CA ALA A 862 -0.98 -27.78 28.78
C ALA A 862 -0.55 -26.74 29.84
N SER A 863 -1.08 -25.52 29.78
CA SER A 863 -0.86 -24.44 30.74
C SER A 863 -2.12 -24.01 31.50
N ASP A 864 -3.20 -24.79 31.47
CA ASP A 864 -4.48 -24.51 32.16
C ASP A 864 -4.95 -23.05 31.99
N SER A 865 -5.02 -22.59 30.74
CA SER A 865 -5.31 -21.20 30.40
C SER A 865 -6.78 -20.99 30.07
N GLY A 866 -7.67 -21.48 30.94
CA GLY A 866 -9.13 -21.35 30.78
C GLY A 866 -9.66 -19.96 31.15
N ALA A 867 -8.98 -19.28 32.07
CA ALA A 867 -9.34 -17.94 32.50
C ALA A 867 -8.97 -16.88 31.45
N THR A 868 -9.85 -15.90 31.23
CA THR A 868 -9.61 -14.79 30.32
C THR A 868 -8.64 -13.78 30.93
N SER A 869 -7.71 -13.27 30.12
CA SER A 869 -6.83 -12.18 30.53
C SER A 869 -7.61 -10.86 30.63
N ALA A 870 -7.44 -10.14 31.74
CA ALA A 870 -8.17 -8.89 31.99
C ALA A 870 -7.38 -7.64 31.59
N THR A 871 -6.09 -7.60 31.90
CA THR A 871 -5.18 -6.48 31.63
C THR A 871 -3.78 -7.00 31.27
N LEU A 872 -2.92 -6.14 30.72
CA LEU A 872 -1.52 -6.48 30.46
C LEU A 872 -0.73 -6.95 31.70
N GLY A 873 -1.16 -6.57 32.91
CA GLY A 873 -0.51 -7.03 34.13
C GLY A 873 -0.98 -8.40 34.62
N ASN A 874 -2.03 -8.94 34.02
CA ASN A 874 -2.65 -10.21 34.40
C ASN A 874 -2.99 -11.03 33.15
N LEU A 875 -1.94 -11.41 32.41
CA LEU A 875 -2.05 -12.28 31.23
C LEU A 875 -1.99 -13.74 31.67
N ASN A 876 -2.89 -14.57 31.15
CA ASN A 876 -2.74 -16.02 31.25
C ASN A 876 -1.49 -16.49 30.44
N PRO A 877 -0.96 -17.70 30.70
CA PRO A 877 0.24 -18.19 30.04
C PRO A 877 0.20 -18.18 28.49
N VAL A 878 -0.96 -18.50 27.90
CA VAL A 878 -1.13 -18.50 26.43
C VAL A 878 -1.06 -17.09 25.87
N ASP A 879 -1.77 -16.15 26.46
CA ASP A 879 -1.86 -14.76 26.00
C ASP A 879 -0.52 -14.04 26.15
N SER A 880 0.23 -14.34 27.21
CA SER A 880 1.61 -13.89 27.41
C SER A 880 2.58 -14.37 26.31
N LEU A 881 2.38 -15.60 25.79
CA LEU A 881 3.29 -16.21 24.82
C LEU A 881 2.86 -15.99 23.36
N PHE A 882 1.58 -16.17 23.04
CA PHE A 882 1.04 -16.09 21.68
C PHE A 882 0.50 -14.69 21.32
N GLY A 883 0.46 -13.77 22.29
CA GLY A 883 -0.04 -12.40 22.14
C GLY A 883 -1.50 -12.26 22.53
N TRP A 884 -1.89 -11.01 22.81
CA TRP A 884 -3.20 -10.66 23.34
C TRP A 884 -3.65 -9.26 22.91
N VAL A 885 -4.96 -9.11 22.72
CA VAL A 885 -5.64 -7.84 22.45
C VAL A 885 -6.82 -7.73 23.41
N GLY A 886 -6.75 -6.79 24.33
CA GLY A 886 -7.76 -6.50 25.35
C GLY A 886 -8.66 -5.32 25.00
N ALA A 887 -9.60 -5.05 25.92
CA ALA A 887 -10.46 -3.88 25.86
C ALA A 887 -9.73 -2.65 26.43
N GLY A 888 -9.70 -1.56 25.66
CA GLY A 888 -9.17 -0.27 26.11
C GLY A 888 -7.87 0.18 25.42
N THR A 889 -7.51 1.43 25.70
CA THR A 889 -6.34 2.11 25.09
C THR A 889 -5.05 1.41 25.49
N ASN A 890 -4.20 1.11 24.50
CA ASN A 890 -2.89 0.47 24.72
C ASN A 890 -2.94 -0.90 25.43
N GLN A 891 -4.09 -1.60 25.43
CA GLN A 891 -4.23 -2.96 25.97
C GLN A 891 -3.99 -4.01 24.89
N SER A 892 -2.79 -4.06 24.32
CA SER A 892 -2.41 -5.10 23.36
C SER A 892 -0.92 -5.38 23.40
N ILE A 893 -0.54 -6.64 23.17
CA ILE A 893 0.84 -7.12 23.16
C ILE A 893 1.05 -8.15 22.05
N MET A 894 2.16 -8.03 21.33
CA MET A 894 2.55 -8.99 20.32
C MET A 894 3.00 -10.32 20.96
N GLY A 895 2.67 -11.45 20.34
CA GLY A 895 3.19 -12.75 20.75
C GLY A 895 4.72 -12.83 20.63
N ARG A 896 5.32 -13.64 21.49
CA ARG A 896 6.76 -13.96 21.52
C ARG A 896 7.13 -15.16 20.64
N LEU A 897 6.18 -15.66 19.85
CA LEU A 897 6.35 -16.74 18.88
C LEU A 897 5.99 -16.26 17.46
N SER A 898 6.72 -16.74 16.46
CA SER A 898 6.38 -16.59 15.04
C SER A 898 6.49 -17.93 14.31
N PHE A 899 5.46 -18.27 13.54
CA PHE A 899 5.36 -19.51 12.78
C PHE A 899 5.46 -19.20 11.28
N SER A 900 6.39 -19.85 10.57
CA SER A 900 6.42 -19.79 9.10
C SER A 900 5.31 -20.64 8.48
N PHE A 901 5.07 -20.44 7.18
CA PHE A 901 4.30 -21.38 6.37
C PHE A 901 5.06 -22.71 6.28
N ALA A 902 4.35 -23.82 6.06
CA ALA A 902 4.96 -25.13 5.85
C ALA A 902 4.72 -25.62 4.41
N PRO A 903 5.55 -25.24 3.43
CA PRO A 903 5.45 -25.80 2.08
C PRO A 903 5.63 -27.32 2.09
N PHE A 904 4.81 -28.02 1.31
CA PHE A 904 4.97 -29.45 1.05
C PHE A 904 6.00 -29.69 -0.05
N ASP A 905 6.74 -30.79 0.10
CA ASP A 905 7.62 -31.32 -0.95
C ASP A 905 6.84 -32.35 -1.78
N ALA A 906 6.48 -31.96 -3.02
CA ALA A 906 5.76 -32.76 -4.01
C ALA A 906 4.67 -33.71 -3.43
N PRO A 907 3.62 -33.18 -2.77
CA PRO A 907 2.64 -34.01 -2.06
C PRO A 907 1.77 -34.83 -3.02
N GLU A 908 1.41 -36.05 -2.62
CA GLU A 908 0.36 -36.82 -3.31
C GLU A 908 -1.02 -36.32 -2.88
N LEU A 909 -1.92 -36.14 -3.85
CA LEU A 909 -3.28 -35.61 -3.64
C LEU A 909 -4.32 -36.64 -4.07
N ALA A 910 -5.45 -36.68 -3.37
CA ALA A 910 -6.65 -37.39 -3.82
C ALA A 910 -7.92 -36.62 -3.51
N TRP A 911 -8.92 -36.81 -4.37
CA TRP A 911 -10.27 -36.31 -4.12
C TRP A 911 -11.00 -37.16 -3.10
N TYR A 912 -11.81 -36.49 -2.29
CA TYR A 912 -12.74 -37.10 -1.34
C TYR A 912 -14.13 -36.50 -1.49
N SER A 913 -15.15 -37.35 -1.33
CA SER A 913 -16.55 -36.98 -1.15
C SER A 913 -17.00 -37.33 0.27
N VAL A 914 -17.55 -36.36 0.98
CA VAL A 914 -18.09 -36.54 2.34
C VAL A 914 -19.55 -36.07 2.38
N PRO A 915 -20.52 -37.00 2.50
CA PRO A 915 -21.93 -36.65 2.64
C PRO A 915 -22.23 -35.84 3.90
N PHE A 916 -23.18 -34.89 3.81
CA PHE A 916 -23.74 -34.17 4.95
C PHE A 916 -25.25 -34.47 5.10
N PRO A 917 -25.78 -34.59 6.34
CA PRO A 917 -25.07 -34.58 7.62
C PRO A 917 -24.35 -35.91 7.89
N TYR A 918 -23.19 -35.86 8.55
CA TYR A 918 -22.43 -37.04 8.98
C TYR A 918 -22.71 -37.44 10.45
N SER A 919 -23.79 -36.92 11.04
CA SER A 919 -24.24 -37.29 12.38
C SER A 919 -24.65 -38.77 12.42
N GLY A 920 -24.16 -39.50 13.42
CA GLY A 920 -24.47 -40.92 13.64
C GLY A 920 -23.27 -41.86 13.43
N TRP A 921 -22.19 -41.43 12.78
CA TRP A 921 -20.94 -42.19 12.71
C TRP A 921 -20.12 -42.03 13.98
N LEU A 922 -19.72 -43.13 14.62
CA LEU A 922 -18.99 -43.18 15.89
C LEU A 922 -17.81 -44.15 15.78
N PHE A 923 -16.68 -43.80 16.36
CA PHE A 923 -15.52 -44.67 16.46
C PHE A 923 -15.44 -45.26 17.87
N GLU A 924 -15.81 -46.52 18.03
CA GLU A 924 -15.86 -47.23 19.31
C GLU A 924 -15.24 -48.63 19.15
N GLY A 925 -14.39 -49.05 20.11
CA GLY A 925 -13.75 -50.36 20.05
C GLY A 925 -12.82 -50.58 18.84
N GLY A 926 -12.20 -49.51 18.33
CA GLY A 926 -11.30 -49.58 17.17
C GLY A 926 -12.01 -49.66 15.80
N GLN A 927 -13.33 -49.50 15.75
CA GLN A 927 -14.10 -49.59 14.51
C GLN A 927 -15.12 -48.45 14.38
N TRP A 928 -15.39 -48.05 13.14
CA TRP A 928 -16.46 -47.12 12.80
C TRP A 928 -17.82 -47.83 12.78
N ARG A 929 -18.82 -47.27 13.46
CA ARG A 929 -20.20 -47.75 13.49
C ARG A 929 -21.18 -46.62 13.18
N GLN A 930 -22.23 -46.92 12.41
CA GLN A 930 -23.32 -45.99 12.15
C GLN A 930 -24.48 -46.27 13.10
N ILE A 931 -24.79 -45.33 13.98
CA ILE A 931 -25.85 -45.41 14.98
C ILE A 931 -26.80 -44.23 14.79
N SER A 932 -28.00 -44.52 14.28
CA SER A 932 -29.04 -43.51 14.03
C SER A 932 -29.47 -42.80 15.33
N GLY A 933 -29.67 -41.49 15.26
CA GLY A 933 -30.19 -40.67 16.36
C GLY A 933 -29.18 -40.31 17.46
N ARG A 934 -27.95 -40.84 17.45
CA ARG A 934 -26.91 -40.50 18.43
C ARG A 934 -26.13 -39.26 18.00
N ARG A 935 -25.93 -38.32 18.94
CA ARG A 935 -25.03 -37.17 18.72
C ARG A 935 -23.58 -37.62 18.77
N VAL A 936 -22.74 -36.95 17.98
CA VAL A 936 -21.29 -37.12 18.01
C VAL A 936 -20.74 -36.73 19.38
N PRO A 937 -20.08 -37.65 20.12
CA PRO A 937 -19.48 -37.34 21.41
C PRO A 937 -18.37 -36.31 21.23
N GLN A 938 -18.35 -35.32 22.11
CA GLN A 938 -17.32 -34.30 22.14
C GLN A 938 -16.31 -34.67 23.22
N MET A 939 -15.10 -35.04 22.81
CA MET A 939 -14.00 -35.20 23.76
C MET A 939 -13.60 -33.82 24.27
N ARG A 940 -13.72 -33.61 25.58
CA ARG A 940 -13.36 -32.36 26.25
C ARG A 940 -12.42 -32.65 27.41
N ILE A 941 -11.49 -31.71 27.62
CA ILE A 941 -10.66 -31.65 28.82
C ILE A 941 -11.16 -30.47 29.67
N ALA A 942 -11.33 -30.70 30.97
CA ALA A 942 -11.88 -29.73 31.93
C ALA A 942 -13.18 -29.05 31.47
N ASP A 943 -14.05 -29.78 30.74
CA ASP A 943 -15.29 -29.32 30.10
C ASP A 943 -15.17 -28.10 29.17
N THR A 944 -13.94 -27.65 28.90
CA THR A 944 -13.62 -26.36 28.28
C THR A 944 -12.92 -26.53 26.95
N TRP A 945 -11.98 -27.47 26.81
CA TRP A 945 -11.21 -27.59 25.58
C TRP A 945 -11.59 -28.82 24.80
N ARG A 946 -12.16 -28.60 23.61
CA ARG A 946 -12.50 -29.69 22.70
C ARG A 946 -11.27 -30.20 21.98
N LEU A 947 -11.09 -31.53 21.95
CA LEU A 947 -10.13 -32.23 21.12
C LEU A 947 -10.84 -33.22 20.19
N PHE A 948 -10.15 -33.64 19.14
CA PHE A 948 -10.64 -34.63 18.18
C PHE A 948 -9.74 -35.86 18.25
N PRO A 949 -10.30 -37.05 18.47
CA PRO A 949 -9.49 -38.27 18.53
C PRO A 949 -8.83 -38.57 17.18
N HIS A 950 -7.71 -39.29 17.24
CA HIS A 950 -7.06 -39.82 16.05
C HIS A 950 -7.69 -41.17 15.69
N THR A 951 -8.32 -41.21 14.53
CA THR A 951 -9.04 -42.37 14.02
C THR A 951 -8.73 -42.55 12.54
N PRO A 952 -8.81 -43.78 12.00
CA PRO A 952 -8.81 -43.99 10.56
C PRO A 952 -9.94 -43.22 9.88
N VAL A 953 -9.81 -42.98 8.57
CA VAL A 953 -10.85 -42.27 7.80
C VAL A 953 -12.17 -43.04 7.89
N ALA A 954 -13.26 -42.33 8.18
CA ALA A 954 -14.58 -42.93 8.29
C ALA A 954 -15.03 -43.54 6.93
N PRO A 955 -15.66 -44.73 6.91
CA PRO A 955 -16.08 -45.39 5.66
C PRO A 955 -17.01 -44.56 4.76
N MET A 956 -17.74 -43.60 5.34
CA MET A 956 -18.60 -42.70 4.58
C MET A 956 -17.83 -41.66 3.75
N ALA A 957 -16.55 -41.43 4.04
CA ALA A 957 -15.71 -40.53 3.28
C ALA A 957 -15.05 -41.32 2.14
N GLN A 958 -15.54 -41.12 0.92
CA GLN A 958 -15.13 -41.92 -0.23
C GLN A 958 -14.02 -41.23 -1.01
N ARG A 959 -12.94 -41.94 -1.31
CA ARG A 959 -11.89 -41.47 -2.23
C ARG A 959 -12.42 -41.57 -3.67
N THR A 960 -12.27 -40.50 -4.45
CA THR A 960 -12.59 -40.47 -5.88
C THR A 960 -11.33 -40.15 -6.69
N GLN A 961 -11.33 -40.52 -7.98
CA GLN A 961 -10.21 -40.20 -8.88
C GLN A 961 -10.24 -38.74 -9.32
N GLU A 962 -11.43 -38.22 -9.58
CA GLU A 962 -11.66 -36.87 -10.11
C GLU A 962 -12.81 -36.17 -9.38
N PHE A 963 -12.97 -34.88 -9.67
CA PHE A 963 -14.11 -34.09 -9.21
C PHE A 963 -15.35 -34.41 -10.07
N GLN A 964 -16.11 -35.43 -9.66
CA GLN A 964 -17.37 -35.84 -10.29
C GLN A 964 -18.48 -35.86 -9.23
N PRO A 965 -19.10 -34.69 -8.92
CA PRO A 965 -20.07 -34.62 -7.85
C PRO A 965 -21.37 -35.35 -8.19
N ASP A 966 -21.82 -36.22 -7.27
CA ASP A 966 -23.06 -37.00 -7.36
C ASP A 966 -24.22 -36.38 -6.57
N SER A 967 -23.90 -35.65 -5.50
CA SER A 967 -24.85 -34.96 -4.62
C SER A 967 -24.41 -33.55 -4.28
N ALA A 968 -25.36 -32.61 -4.29
CA ALA A 968 -25.12 -31.25 -3.84
C ALA A 968 -25.09 -31.11 -2.30
N GLN A 969 -25.41 -32.18 -1.56
CA GLN A 969 -25.32 -32.25 -0.09
C GLN A 969 -23.99 -32.84 0.40
N ALA A 970 -23.07 -33.20 -0.49
CA ALA A 970 -21.74 -33.67 -0.12
C ALA A 970 -20.70 -32.55 -0.22
N SER A 971 -19.65 -32.66 0.59
CA SER A 971 -18.44 -31.85 0.48
C SER A 971 -17.43 -32.57 -0.40
N TYR A 972 -16.87 -31.86 -1.39
CA TYR A 972 -15.87 -32.37 -2.31
C TYR A 972 -14.58 -31.58 -2.16
N PHE A 973 -13.48 -32.28 -1.91
CA PHE A 973 -12.20 -31.62 -1.70
C PHE A 973 -11.01 -32.53 -2.03
N ARG A 974 -9.89 -31.93 -2.42
CA ARG A 974 -8.59 -32.63 -2.48
C ARG A 974 -7.89 -32.58 -1.14
N ALA A 975 -7.41 -33.73 -0.69
CA ALA A 975 -6.62 -33.86 0.51
C ALA A 975 -5.19 -34.29 0.15
N ILE A 976 -4.22 -33.78 0.91
CA ILE A 976 -2.85 -34.29 0.91
C ILE A 976 -2.85 -35.65 1.61
N LEU A 977 -2.31 -36.65 0.95
CA LEU A 977 -2.32 -38.03 1.43
C LEU A 977 -1.25 -38.31 2.50
N PRO A 978 -1.42 -39.38 3.29
CA PRO A 978 -0.43 -39.80 4.29
C PRO A 978 0.98 -39.99 3.72
N GLY A 979 2.00 -39.74 4.53
CA GLY A 979 3.42 -39.82 4.17
C GLY A 979 3.98 -38.56 3.50
N SER A 980 3.13 -37.61 3.10
CA SER A 980 3.57 -36.33 2.55
C SER A 980 4.23 -35.47 3.63
N LYS A 981 5.32 -34.79 3.25
CA LYS A 981 6.16 -34.02 4.18
C LYS A 981 6.11 -32.53 3.89
N ALA A 982 6.09 -31.74 4.96
CA ALA A 982 6.24 -30.29 4.92
C ALA A 982 7.27 -29.82 5.95
N ARG A 983 7.85 -28.64 5.76
CA ARG A 983 8.82 -28.07 6.72
C ARG A 983 8.46 -26.66 7.10
N PHE A 984 8.59 -26.33 8.39
CA PHE A 984 8.41 -24.96 8.86
C PHE A 984 9.35 -24.64 10.01
N THR A 985 9.48 -23.34 10.29
CA THR A 985 10.27 -22.81 11.40
C THR A 985 9.38 -22.07 12.39
N LEU A 986 9.75 -22.15 13.66
CA LEU A 986 9.17 -21.42 14.77
C LEU A 986 10.28 -20.58 15.40
N ARG A 987 10.15 -19.25 15.29
CA ARG A 987 11.06 -18.29 15.95
C ARG A 987 10.46 -17.88 17.28
N PHE A 988 11.31 -17.74 18.30
CA PHE A 988 10.87 -17.40 19.66
C PHE A 988 11.85 -16.49 20.38
N TRP A 989 11.32 -15.67 21.29
CA TRP A 989 12.09 -14.70 22.06
C TRP A 989 11.66 -14.66 23.51
N ASN A 990 12.62 -14.50 24.42
CA ASN A 990 12.37 -14.18 25.82
C ASN A 990 11.51 -15.23 26.53
N LEU A 991 11.70 -16.51 26.22
CA LEU A 991 11.00 -17.61 26.89
C LEU A 991 11.65 -17.92 28.23
N GLU A 992 10.82 -18.18 29.23
CA GLU A 992 11.25 -18.81 30.48
C GLU A 992 11.51 -20.31 30.27
N ASP A 993 12.25 -20.96 31.18
CA ASP A 993 12.56 -22.39 31.11
C ASP A 993 11.29 -23.26 30.98
N ASP A 994 10.29 -22.97 31.81
CA ASP A 994 9.01 -23.67 31.84
C ASP A 994 8.20 -23.45 30.55
N GLU A 995 8.27 -22.24 29.98
CA GLU A 995 7.62 -21.92 28.71
C GLU A 995 8.27 -22.68 27.55
N LEU A 996 9.61 -22.73 27.51
CA LEU A 996 10.36 -23.46 26.48
C LEU A 996 10.07 -24.97 26.55
N ARG A 997 10.12 -25.56 27.76
CA ARG A 997 9.84 -26.99 27.97
C ARG A 997 8.40 -27.34 27.57
N ARG A 998 7.42 -26.53 27.98
CA ARG A 998 6.01 -26.74 27.60
C ARG A 998 5.81 -26.59 26.09
N LEU A 999 6.42 -25.57 25.47
CA LEU A 999 6.35 -25.38 24.03
C LEU A 999 6.98 -26.55 23.25
N LEU A 1000 8.13 -27.05 23.69
CA LEU A 1000 8.78 -28.21 23.09
C LEU A 1000 7.89 -29.44 23.16
N TRP A 1001 7.24 -29.69 24.30
CA TRP A 1001 6.28 -30.79 24.41
C TRP A 1001 5.08 -30.60 23.47
N CYS A 1002 4.49 -29.40 23.43
CA CYS A 1002 3.35 -29.09 22.55
C CYS A 1002 3.67 -29.16 21.05
N THR A 1003 4.95 -29.11 20.66
CA THR A 1003 5.37 -29.09 19.25
C THR A 1003 6.03 -30.39 18.80
N ALA A 1004 6.78 -31.08 19.66
CA ALA A 1004 7.44 -32.34 19.39
C ALA A 1004 6.89 -33.42 20.33
N LEU A 1005 5.68 -33.89 20.02
CA LEU A 1005 5.00 -34.93 20.79
C LEU A 1005 5.76 -36.28 20.71
N GLY A 1006 5.47 -37.17 21.67
CA GLY A 1006 5.97 -38.56 21.66
C GLY A 1006 5.55 -39.33 20.41
N ALA A 1007 6.25 -40.42 20.08
CA ALA A 1007 6.03 -41.18 18.84
C ALA A 1007 4.60 -41.74 18.69
N ASP A 1008 3.96 -42.06 19.81
CA ASP A 1008 2.60 -42.57 19.97
C ASP A 1008 1.52 -41.47 19.95
N LEU A 1009 1.92 -40.21 19.89
CA LEU A 1009 1.03 -39.05 19.92
C LEU A 1009 1.08 -38.30 18.58
N ALA A 1010 -0.01 -37.64 18.23
CA ALA A 1010 -0.11 -36.83 17.01
C ALA A 1010 -0.86 -35.51 17.25
N HIS A 1011 -0.71 -34.58 16.31
CA HIS A 1011 -1.49 -33.36 16.26
C HIS A 1011 -2.64 -33.48 15.25
N LYS A 1012 -3.64 -32.60 15.36
CA LYS A 1012 -4.84 -32.61 14.52
C LYS A 1012 -5.14 -31.23 13.92
N ILE A 1013 -5.28 -31.15 12.60
CA ILE A 1013 -5.53 -29.89 11.86
C ILE A 1013 -6.57 -30.04 10.74
N GLY A 1014 -7.05 -28.94 10.19
CA GLY A 1014 -7.86 -28.94 8.96
C GLY A 1014 -9.34 -29.26 9.12
N HIS A 1015 -9.98 -29.58 8.00
CA HIS A 1015 -11.41 -29.86 7.89
C HIS A 1015 -11.71 -31.35 8.13
N HIS A 1016 -12.96 -31.67 8.47
CA HIS A 1016 -13.43 -33.05 8.74
C HIS A 1016 -12.63 -33.84 9.81
N ARG A 1017 -11.98 -33.15 10.76
CA ARG A 1017 -11.16 -33.76 11.82
C ARG A 1017 -11.83 -34.91 12.57
N TYR A 1018 -13.15 -34.81 12.78
CA TYR A 1018 -13.94 -35.85 13.41
C TYR A 1018 -13.93 -37.17 12.62
N LEU A 1019 -13.95 -37.11 11.28
CA LEU A 1019 -14.05 -38.27 10.39
C LEU A 1019 -12.69 -38.91 10.07
N GLY A 1020 -11.68 -38.69 10.92
CA GLY A 1020 -10.34 -39.27 10.76
C GLY A 1020 -9.33 -38.40 10.01
N PHE A 1021 -9.75 -37.32 9.34
CA PHE A 1021 -8.84 -36.45 8.57
C PHE A 1021 -7.90 -35.61 9.46
N GLY A 1022 -6.73 -35.24 8.92
CA GLY A 1022 -5.90 -34.16 9.48
C GLY A 1022 -4.99 -34.52 10.65
N SER A 1023 -4.76 -35.80 10.93
CA SER A 1023 -3.71 -36.26 11.85
C SER A 1023 -2.33 -36.05 11.23
N LEU A 1024 -1.40 -35.46 12.00
CA LEU A 1024 -0.04 -35.17 11.58
C LEU A 1024 0.97 -35.40 12.71
N ARG A 1025 2.20 -35.75 12.34
CA ARG A 1025 3.33 -35.89 13.27
C ARG A 1025 4.34 -34.78 13.00
N MET A 1026 4.87 -34.20 14.06
CA MET A 1026 5.88 -33.14 14.01
C MET A 1026 7.18 -33.65 14.61
N ARG A 1027 8.27 -33.57 13.84
CA ARG A 1027 9.61 -33.96 14.28
C ARG A 1027 10.53 -32.74 14.28
N ARG A 1028 11.12 -32.44 15.42
CA ARG A 1028 12.14 -31.39 15.54
C ARG A 1028 13.39 -31.78 14.74
N LEU A 1029 13.88 -30.85 13.93
CA LEU A 1029 15.06 -31.03 13.10
C LEU A 1029 16.35 -30.58 13.82
N PRO A 1030 17.53 -31.15 13.47
CA PRO A 1030 18.82 -30.80 14.08
C PRO A 1030 19.24 -29.34 13.91
N GLU A 1031 18.74 -28.67 12.88
CA GLU A 1031 18.98 -27.24 12.62
C GLU A 1031 18.26 -26.30 13.61
N SER A 1032 17.57 -26.84 14.63
CA SER A 1032 17.00 -26.06 15.73
C SER A 1032 18.10 -25.55 16.67
N PHE A 1033 18.06 -24.27 17.05
CA PHE A 1033 19.08 -23.66 17.91
C PHE A 1033 18.52 -22.59 18.87
N LEU A 1034 19.24 -22.40 19.98
CA LEU A 1034 19.19 -21.21 20.82
C LEU A 1034 20.28 -20.22 20.38
N ILE A 1035 20.09 -18.93 20.69
CA ILE A 1035 21.01 -17.87 20.30
C ILE A 1035 21.85 -17.41 21.49
N ASP A 1036 23.17 -17.44 21.34
CA ASP A 1036 24.09 -16.67 22.16
C ASP A 1036 24.27 -15.27 21.56
N TRP A 1037 23.59 -14.28 22.14
CA TRP A 1037 23.59 -12.91 21.61
C TRP A 1037 24.95 -12.25 21.68
N SER A 1038 25.75 -12.53 22.71
CA SER A 1038 27.09 -11.98 22.87
C SER A 1038 28.01 -12.50 21.77
N LYS A 1039 28.03 -13.83 21.56
CA LYS A 1039 28.86 -14.42 20.50
C LYS A 1039 28.42 -13.96 19.11
N ARG A 1040 27.11 -13.89 18.85
CA ARG A 1040 26.54 -13.51 17.56
C ARG A 1040 27.02 -12.15 17.04
N TYR A 1041 27.16 -11.17 17.93
CA TYR A 1041 27.59 -9.80 17.57
C TYR A 1041 29.06 -9.51 17.90
N SER A 1042 29.85 -10.56 18.18
CA SER A 1042 31.29 -10.47 18.43
C SER A 1042 32.16 -10.86 17.23
N GLY A 1043 31.55 -11.03 16.04
CA GLY A 1043 32.23 -11.47 14.81
C GLY A 1043 32.46 -12.98 14.73
N ARG A 1044 31.86 -13.78 15.61
CA ARG A 1044 31.98 -15.25 15.60
C ARG A 1044 31.11 -15.91 14.52
N PRO A 1045 31.56 -17.05 13.95
CA PRO A 1045 30.79 -17.78 12.97
C PRO A 1045 29.51 -18.41 13.56
N ALA A 1046 28.59 -18.81 12.68
CA ALA A 1046 27.23 -19.21 13.06
C ALA A 1046 27.16 -20.43 13.98
N ASP A 1047 28.04 -21.39 13.78
CA ASP A 1047 28.21 -22.60 14.59
C ASP A 1047 28.62 -22.30 16.05
N GLU A 1048 29.32 -21.19 16.31
CA GLU A 1048 29.72 -20.84 17.67
C GLU A 1048 28.61 -20.17 18.51
N TRP A 1049 27.71 -19.41 17.87
CA TRP A 1049 26.62 -18.70 18.56
C TRP A 1049 25.26 -19.41 18.48
N ARG A 1050 25.11 -20.40 17.61
CA ARG A 1050 23.94 -21.29 17.57
C ARG A 1050 24.13 -22.43 18.55
N LEU A 1051 23.53 -22.30 19.72
CA LEU A 1051 23.60 -23.33 20.75
C LEU A 1051 22.56 -24.44 20.47
N PRO A 1052 22.89 -25.71 20.68
CA PRO A 1052 21.94 -26.81 20.47
C PRO A 1052 20.79 -26.74 21.48
N VAL A 1053 19.59 -27.16 21.05
CA VAL A 1053 18.42 -27.25 21.93
C VAL A 1053 18.45 -28.57 22.71
N ASN A 1054 19.26 -28.62 23.78
CA ASN A 1054 19.49 -29.81 24.62
C ASN A 1054 18.37 -30.10 25.63
N VAL A 1055 17.28 -29.34 25.61
CA VAL A 1055 16.12 -29.58 26.46
C VAL A 1055 15.34 -30.77 25.89
N PRO A 1056 15.13 -31.86 26.65
CA PRO A 1056 14.37 -33.00 26.18
C PRO A 1056 12.91 -32.61 25.94
N ALA A 1057 12.34 -33.09 24.84
CA ALA A 1057 10.94 -32.86 24.51
C ALA A 1057 9.97 -33.73 25.36
N SER A 1058 10.49 -34.77 26.03
CA SER A 1058 9.72 -35.59 26.97
C SER A 1058 9.28 -34.71 28.14
N GLY A 1059 7.97 -34.45 28.22
CA GLY A 1059 7.39 -33.54 29.20
C GLY A 1059 7.61 -34.04 30.63
N ASP A 1060 8.01 -33.13 31.52
CA ASP A 1060 7.82 -33.34 32.95
C ASP A 1060 6.31 -33.34 33.22
N ALA A 1061 5.75 -34.47 33.66
CA ALA A 1061 4.33 -34.60 33.94
C ALA A 1061 3.81 -33.55 34.93
N LYS A 1062 4.70 -32.95 35.75
CA LYS A 1062 4.36 -31.86 36.67
C LYS A 1062 4.21 -30.50 35.98
N LEU A 1063 4.84 -30.29 34.83
CA LEU A 1063 4.84 -29.01 34.11
C LEU A 1063 3.66 -28.88 33.12
N ILE A 1064 3.14 -30.02 32.66
CA ILE A 1064 2.05 -30.11 31.69
C ILE A 1064 0.73 -30.32 32.44
N ALA A 1065 -0.12 -29.30 32.47
CA ALA A 1065 -1.48 -29.46 32.98
C ALA A 1065 -2.26 -30.47 32.12
N HIS A 1066 -3.17 -31.22 32.76
CA HIS A 1066 -3.98 -32.25 32.10
C HIS A 1066 -3.18 -33.33 31.36
N TYR A 1067 -1.93 -33.60 31.77
CA TYR A 1067 -1.00 -34.50 31.05
C TYR A 1067 -1.62 -35.85 30.67
N ALA A 1068 -2.24 -36.56 31.61
CA ALA A 1068 -2.83 -37.88 31.35
C ALA A 1068 -4.03 -37.83 30.38
N GLU A 1069 -4.86 -36.78 30.47
CA GLU A 1069 -6.00 -36.58 29.57
C GLU A 1069 -5.53 -36.22 28.16
N LEU A 1070 -4.49 -35.40 28.06
CA LEU A 1070 -3.83 -35.04 26.81
C LEU A 1070 -3.18 -36.26 26.14
N GLN A 1071 -2.45 -37.10 26.89
CA GLN A 1071 -1.89 -38.35 26.34
C GLN A 1071 -2.97 -39.24 25.75
N ARG A 1072 -4.12 -39.37 26.43
CA ARG A 1072 -5.26 -40.15 25.93
C ARG A 1072 -5.87 -39.52 24.67
N ALA A 1073 -6.05 -38.20 24.66
CA ALA A 1073 -6.71 -37.48 23.58
C ALA A 1073 -5.86 -37.40 22.30
N LEU A 1074 -4.54 -37.31 22.44
CA LEU A 1074 -3.58 -37.19 21.35
C LEU A 1074 -3.03 -38.55 20.89
N ASN A 1075 -3.43 -39.65 21.52
CA ASN A 1075 -2.97 -40.99 21.17
C ASN A 1075 -3.32 -41.33 19.72
N ALA A 1076 -2.32 -41.75 18.96
CA ALA A 1076 -2.40 -42.05 17.54
C ALA A 1076 -2.21 -43.55 17.23
N ASN A 1077 -2.20 -44.43 18.23
CA ASN A 1077 -1.98 -45.88 18.05
C ASN A 1077 -3.13 -46.57 17.29
N ALA A 1078 -4.27 -45.90 17.15
CA ALA A 1078 -5.41 -46.39 16.38
C ALA A 1078 -5.29 -46.12 14.86
N LEU A 1079 -4.24 -45.42 14.41
CA LEU A 1079 -4.01 -45.05 13.01
C LEU A 1079 -3.25 -46.12 12.21
#